data_AF-A0A357XZ73-F1
#
_entry.id   AF-A0A357XZ73-F1
#
_cell.length_a   1.000
_cell.length_b   1.000
_cell.length_c   1.000
_cell.angle_alpha   90.00
_cell.angle_beta   90.00
_cell.angle_gamma   90.00
#
_symmetry.space_group_name_H-M   'P 1'
#
loop_
_entity.id
_entity.type
_entity.pdbx_description
1 polymer ?
#
loop_
_entity_poly.entity_id
_entity_poly.type
_entity_poly.pdbx_seq_one_letter_code
_entity_poly.pdbx_strand_id
1 'polypeptide(L)'
;MSMTLSTAIKPMILLKRCKKDVVCPAIALGILAFLGVDLQAENRSHWQELGITGFQPSVEAFVHPESGFTHPGVGMTKVYLDTMQKHVRAGNEPWLGAFRAFRKNGRTHINAAMHYTGVAEIPWGPPGDPHARAVRRDADVAFRQIIMWYVTGDERYRLRALEVLRQYRHLKSCITHWDEGIHWGCIIWKFCFTAEVLRYTQGQTEESRWTEEDTADLKRIIGMTRGFFDRTWLWMNQHTIANQATLSAAIFLDDKEWYAVGVERIMVNKLGDHGGANGSLKYQIREITEHPFSGRKIDPPNLQLVESGRDLGHAWGNVGALSTCVRIIHSQGTRVDPETGEVSRSSNAVDPFQFLDDRLLAGTDYIARYNYGIDVTYVPCRVRIKDNVYFQKIAYENDRGRIDSYSGILYNHYRYEKTWDRNDERFQYVAQAYETRLPENDSQDFFGNATLLFTPEAALDDPPVAKVFPSHPSETVRTLAAIGSVRHGKVAILEEDGFPFVRADATGDGASFAVPRQGFPRTGIVSLKYRSNGSCRLELARTLAQRPLRTLFLPDTGGDWKQFDFVLPTACHRSNTAIYTLQGGATQVDLGTLDFAPGEQALRILSVETHPKVVRERDFDQVDRHYFHTGTEYRIAFPADKDRAAFSFEGLPETATVGNDGTIRWTPQKRNVADPHIITLTATFGDRIVKRQYEWRMFDVPGEFARRFANDYKKQARYTPESLKAYQATVKRMLAVLKRPKMADDFADTVEEIRTATKSLSPICIKNLKPIFEMKFDGTLHEEAGAVLENEVTLKTFEYRPVSPDYAEFILGKTGQALQLKGDSYLELGRSRKLQPRKMTFSCWLKAPENFYGTQVIFWARGFVGDNGWHLLTRDDAPLEFSVGAAVESDRPYELTVRGNRNDFFPTDRWVHVAVTFDPDKEEALLYIDGKRLEPKHVRGVKEKAMILETDVTKTIGLEGESYLTGMSRFAYDEMRLYNGAATPEEIQALAKGEEP
;
A
#
# COMPACT_ATOMS: atom_id res chain seq x y z
N MET A 1 26.61 0.66 46.15
CA MET A 1 27.37 1.44 45.15
C MET A 1 27.25 0.72 43.82
N SER A 2 26.67 1.39 42.82
CA SER A 2 26.52 0.87 41.46
C SER A 2 27.04 1.95 40.51
N MET A 3 27.92 1.58 39.59
CA MET A 3 28.38 2.45 38.50
C MET A 3 28.41 1.65 37.20
N THR A 4 28.11 2.35 36.11
CA THR A 4 27.57 1.78 34.87
C THR A 4 28.65 1.35 33.86
N LEU A 5 28.27 0.41 33.00
CA LEU A 5 29.12 -0.29 32.02
C LEU A 5 29.56 0.57 30.80
N SER A 6 29.74 1.88 30.97
CA SER A 6 29.83 2.86 29.85
C SER A 6 31.26 3.23 29.41
N THR A 7 32.29 2.88 30.18
CA THR A 7 33.65 3.45 30.01
C THR A 7 34.68 2.56 29.28
N ALA A 8 34.34 1.34 28.87
CA ALA A 8 35.30 0.40 28.27
C ALA A 8 35.70 0.70 26.81
N ILE A 9 34.96 1.54 26.07
CA ILE A 9 35.14 1.71 24.60
C ILE A 9 36.25 2.72 24.23
N LYS A 10 36.71 3.56 25.17
CA LYS A 10 37.69 4.63 24.87
C LYS A 10 39.13 4.20 24.52
N PRO A 11 39.70 3.07 24.99
CA PRO A 11 41.08 2.69 24.66
C PRO A 11 41.30 2.29 23.19
N MET A 12 40.35 1.58 22.57
CA MET A 12 40.49 1.07 21.19
C MET A 12 40.55 2.18 20.13
N ILE A 13 39.86 3.30 20.36
CA ILE A 13 39.80 4.42 19.41
C ILE A 13 41.11 5.22 19.39
N LEU A 14 41.84 5.27 20.51
CA LEU A 14 43.14 5.95 20.59
C LEU A 14 44.25 5.18 19.86
N LEU A 15 44.25 3.83 19.90
CA LEU A 15 45.22 3.01 19.16
C LEU A 15 45.06 3.13 17.64
N LYS A 16 43.85 3.31 17.11
CA LYS A 16 43.61 3.47 15.65
C LYS A 16 44.00 4.83 15.07
N ARG A 17 44.34 5.85 15.88
CA ARG A 17 44.72 7.20 15.39
C ARG A 17 46.23 7.43 15.22
N CYS A 18 47.10 6.56 15.72
CA CYS A 18 48.56 6.67 15.51
C CYS A 18 49.00 6.08 14.16
N LYS A 19 48.73 6.79 13.06
CA LYS A 19 49.44 6.55 11.78
C LYS A 19 50.82 7.24 11.80
N LYS A 20 51.83 6.54 12.33
CA LYS A 20 53.25 6.57 11.92
C LYS A 20 54.08 5.64 12.80
N ASP A 21 54.68 4.64 12.16
CA ASP A 21 55.90 3.88 12.47
C ASP A 21 56.18 3.38 13.91
N VAL A 22 56.49 2.07 13.99
CA VAL A 22 57.09 1.35 15.12
C VAL A 22 56.23 1.18 16.39
N VAL A 23 55.20 0.34 16.31
CA VAL A 23 54.78 -0.50 17.46
C VAL A 23 54.64 -1.95 17.00
N CYS A 24 55.46 -2.85 17.56
CA CYS A 24 55.46 -4.27 17.22
C CYS A 24 54.19 -4.96 17.75
N PRO A 25 53.53 -5.89 17.02
CA PRO A 25 52.32 -6.58 17.48
C PRO A 25 52.43 -7.23 18.87
N ALA A 26 53.63 -7.69 19.24
CA ALA A 26 53.92 -8.25 20.57
C ALA A 26 53.67 -7.25 21.72
N ILE A 27 53.82 -5.94 21.49
CA ILE A 27 53.63 -4.90 22.51
C ILE A 27 52.13 -4.68 22.77
N ALA A 28 51.30 -4.72 21.73
CA ALA A 28 49.84 -4.62 21.87
C ALA A 28 49.26 -5.83 22.63
N LEU A 29 49.74 -7.05 22.32
CA LEU A 29 49.45 -8.27 23.08
C LEU A 29 49.92 -8.17 24.54
N GLY A 30 51.10 -7.61 24.79
CA GLY A 30 51.61 -7.35 26.15
C GLY A 30 50.72 -6.40 26.96
N ILE A 31 50.22 -5.33 26.35
CA ILE A 31 49.33 -4.35 27.02
C ILE A 31 47.96 -4.98 27.35
N LEU A 32 47.39 -5.79 26.45
CA LEU A 32 46.12 -6.49 26.70
C LEU A 32 46.24 -7.52 27.82
N ALA A 33 47.36 -8.26 27.88
CA ALA A 33 47.67 -9.17 28.99
C ALA A 33 47.86 -8.42 30.32
N PHE A 34 48.48 -7.23 30.30
CA PHE A 34 48.65 -6.39 31.50
C PHE A 34 47.34 -5.80 32.03
N LEU A 35 46.31 -5.70 31.17
CA LEU A 35 44.95 -5.24 31.53
C LEU A 35 44.00 -6.40 31.92
N GLY A 36 44.46 -7.65 31.91
CA GLY A 36 43.66 -8.82 32.29
C GLY A 36 42.56 -9.20 31.30
N VAL A 37 42.59 -8.69 30.06
CA VAL A 37 41.61 -9.00 29.02
C VAL A 37 42.02 -10.28 28.29
N ASP A 38 41.51 -11.43 28.75
CA ASP A 38 41.68 -12.69 28.02
C ASP A 38 40.79 -12.73 26.77
N LEU A 39 41.36 -12.32 25.63
CA LEU A 39 40.71 -12.45 24.32
C LEU A 39 40.34 -13.91 23.97
N GLN A 40 40.97 -14.92 24.58
CA GLN A 40 40.53 -16.31 24.42
C GLN A 40 39.31 -16.65 25.28
N ALA A 41 39.00 -15.90 26.34
CA ALA A 41 37.76 -16.08 27.12
C ALA A 41 36.53 -15.59 26.34
N GLU A 42 36.61 -14.41 25.69
CA GLU A 42 35.52 -13.88 24.85
C GLU A 42 35.30 -14.71 23.58
N ASN A 43 36.37 -15.26 22.99
CA ASN A 43 36.23 -16.22 21.90
C ASN A 43 35.55 -17.52 22.37
N ARG A 44 35.89 -18.03 23.56
CA ARG A 44 35.25 -19.22 24.13
C ARG A 44 33.78 -19.02 24.48
N SER A 45 33.37 -17.83 24.96
CA SER A 45 31.99 -17.58 25.38
C SER A 45 30.99 -17.56 24.22
N HIS A 46 31.30 -16.86 23.11
CA HIS A 46 30.41 -16.84 21.95
C HIS A 46 30.44 -18.16 21.16
N TRP A 47 31.55 -18.91 21.14
CA TRP A 47 31.58 -20.26 20.57
C TRP A 47 30.62 -21.20 21.33
N GLN A 48 30.54 -21.10 22.66
CA GLN A 48 29.56 -21.84 23.46
C GLN A 48 28.11 -21.41 23.16
N GLU A 49 27.83 -20.10 23.04
CA GLU A 49 26.50 -19.58 22.65
C GLU A 49 26.06 -20.08 21.26
N LEU A 50 26.99 -20.12 20.32
CA LEU A 50 26.74 -20.49 18.93
C LEU A 50 26.76 -22.00 18.68
N GLY A 51 27.36 -22.79 19.58
CA GLY A 51 27.57 -24.23 19.41
C GLY A 51 28.72 -24.56 18.45
N ILE A 52 29.71 -23.67 18.34
CA ILE A 52 30.88 -23.86 17.46
C ILE A 52 31.85 -24.87 18.11
N THR A 53 32.24 -25.88 17.34
CA THR A 53 33.17 -26.93 17.76
C THR A 53 34.61 -26.60 17.35
N GLY A 54 35.59 -27.37 17.86
CA GLY A 54 36.98 -27.27 17.40
C GLY A 54 37.20 -27.68 15.94
N PHE A 55 36.25 -28.37 15.30
CA PHE A 55 36.32 -28.68 13.88
C PHE A 55 35.93 -27.45 13.05
N GLN A 56 36.71 -27.17 12.01
CA GLN A 56 36.44 -26.12 11.04
C GLN A 56 36.30 -26.78 9.66
N PRO A 57 35.08 -26.88 9.11
CA PRO A 57 34.86 -27.36 7.76
C PRO A 57 35.70 -26.60 6.73
N SER A 58 36.31 -27.32 5.79
CA SER A 58 37.02 -26.72 4.65
C SER A 58 36.34 -27.16 3.36
N VAL A 59 36.13 -26.21 2.46
CA VAL A 59 35.65 -26.44 1.09
C VAL A 59 36.79 -26.37 0.10
N GLU A 60 36.82 -27.30 -0.84
CA GLU A 60 37.73 -27.31 -1.99
C GLU A 60 37.04 -26.64 -3.18
N ALA A 61 37.71 -25.68 -3.82
CA ALA A 61 37.22 -25.08 -5.05
C ALA A 61 37.67 -25.93 -6.25
N PHE A 62 36.73 -26.36 -7.07
CA PHE A 62 36.98 -27.13 -8.28
C PHE A 62 36.43 -26.38 -9.49
N VAL A 63 37.21 -26.29 -10.58
CA VAL A 63 36.74 -25.79 -11.87
C VAL A 63 36.64 -26.97 -12.82
N HIS A 64 35.42 -27.32 -13.24
CA HIS A 64 35.21 -28.46 -14.12
C HIS A 64 35.78 -28.16 -15.53
N PRO A 65 36.65 -29.03 -16.09
CA PRO A 65 37.50 -28.66 -17.23
C PRO A 65 36.76 -28.42 -18.55
N GLU A 66 35.59 -29.05 -18.76
CA GLU A 66 34.84 -28.94 -20.02
C GLU A 66 33.76 -27.84 -19.98
N SER A 67 32.96 -27.84 -18.90
CA SER A 67 31.92 -26.82 -18.67
C SER A 67 32.54 -25.46 -18.40
N GLY A 68 33.60 -25.44 -17.58
CA GLY A 68 34.23 -24.25 -17.01
C GLY A 68 33.56 -23.77 -15.71
N PHE A 69 32.61 -24.53 -15.16
CA PHE A 69 31.92 -24.14 -13.94
C PHE A 69 32.81 -24.24 -12.71
N THR A 70 32.65 -23.29 -11.80
CA THR A 70 33.26 -23.29 -10.48
C THR A 70 32.33 -23.95 -9.47
N HIS A 71 32.89 -24.83 -8.65
CA HIS A 71 32.18 -25.58 -7.62
C HIS A 71 32.85 -25.46 -6.24
N PRO A 72 32.07 -25.36 -5.14
CA PRO A 72 30.66 -25.01 -5.13
C PRO A 72 30.40 -23.68 -5.84
N GLY A 73 29.29 -23.57 -6.57
CA GLY A 73 28.99 -22.35 -7.32
C GLY A 73 27.53 -22.08 -7.63
N VAL A 74 26.61 -22.77 -6.95
CA VAL A 74 25.19 -22.40 -6.92
C VAL A 74 25.02 -21.17 -6.02
N GLY A 75 25.35 -19.99 -6.56
CA GLY A 75 25.22 -18.70 -5.86
C GLY A 75 26.32 -18.40 -4.85
N MET A 76 26.65 -19.32 -3.94
CA MET A 76 27.82 -19.19 -3.05
C MET A 76 29.00 -19.99 -3.58
N THR A 77 30.13 -19.31 -3.77
CA THR A 77 31.44 -19.92 -4.05
C THR A 77 32.21 -20.19 -2.76
N LYS A 78 33.35 -20.88 -2.86
CA LYS A 78 34.32 -21.01 -1.76
C LYS A 78 34.59 -19.68 -1.05
N VAL A 79 34.77 -18.57 -1.79
CA VAL A 79 35.07 -17.25 -1.21
C VAL A 79 33.97 -16.77 -0.27
N TYR A 80 32.70 -16.89 -0.67
CA TYR A 80 31.57 -16.48 0.18
C TYR A 80 31.38 -17.41 1.39
N LEU A 81 31.53 -18.73 1.19
CA LEU A 81 31.45 -19.73 2.26
C LEU A 81 32.54 -19.50 3.32
N ASP A 82 33.80 -19.38 2.89
CA ASP A 82 34.95 -19.11 3.78
C ASP A 82 34.80 -17.77 4.50
N THR A 83 34.36 -16.71 3.81
CA THR A 83 34.14 -15.38 4.41
C THR A 83 33.08 -15.45 5.51
N MET A 84 31.91 -16.03 5.22
CA MET A 84 30.85 -16.24 6.21
C MET A 84 31.37 -17.01 7.43
N GLN A 85 32.03 -18.15 7.22
CA GLN A 85 32.55 -18.98 8.31
C GLN A 85 33.61 -18.23 9.14
N LYS A 86 34.61 -17.63 8.48
CA LYS A 86 35.70 -16.86 9.10
C LYS A 86 35.16 -15.76 10.01
N HIS A 87 34.26 -14.92 9.50
CA HIS A 87 33.80 -13.75 10.24
C HIS A 87 32.81 -14.10 11.35
N VAL A 88 31.95 -15.12 11.19
CA VAL A 88 31.11 -15.60 12.30
C VAL A 88 31.95 -16.24 13.41
N ARG A 89 32.92 -17.11 13.08
CA ARG A 89 33.78 -17.78 14.08
C ARG A 89 34.77 -16.82 14.76
N ALA A 90 35.04 -15.66 14.16
CA ALA A 90 35.83 -14.58 14.75
C ALA A 90 34.98 -13.56 15.54
N GLY A 91 33.65 -13.70 15.58
CA GLY A 91 32.76 -12.77 16.27
C GLY A 91 32.60 -11.40 15.59
N ASN A 92 32.90 -11.28 14.30
CA ASN A 92 32.84 -10.02 13.56
C ASN A 92 31.42 -9.67 13.13
N GLU A 93 30.99 -8.42 13.35
CA GLU A 93 29.77 -7.87 12.75
C GLU A 93 30.03 -7.40 11.30
N PRO A 94 29.02 -7.43 10.40
CA PRO A 94 27.61 -7.80 10.64
C PRO A 94 27.32 -9.31 10.63
N TRP A 95 28.31 -10.16 10.33
CA TRP A 95 28.11 -11.60 10.17
C TRP A 95 27.63 -12.30 11.45
N LEU A 96 28.16 -11.93 12.61
CA LEU A 96 27.77 -12.48 13.92
C LEU A 96 26.28 -12.23 14.22
N GLY A 97 25.82 -10.99 14.09
CA GLY A 97 24.41 -10.61 14.25
C GLY A 97 23.50 -11.28 13.22
N ALA A 98 23.95 -11.39 11.97
CA ALA A 98 23.23 -12.10 10.92
C ALA A 98 23.10 -13.61 11.19
N PHE A 99 24.16 -14.26 11.69
CA PHE A 99 24.11 -15.69 12.08
C PHE A 99 23.22 -15.92 13.30
N ARG A 100 23.28 -15.03 14.30
CA ARG A 100 22.33 -15.04 15.44
C ARG A 100 20.88 -14.87 14.97
N ALA A 101 20.62 -14.06 13.95
CA ALA A 101 19.28 -13.92 13.37
C ALA A 101 18.85 -15.18 12.61
N PHE A 102 19.72 -15.75 11.76
CA PHE A 102 19.49 -17.00 11.03
C PHE A 102 19.11 -18.16 11.97
N ARG A 103 19.83 -18.32 13.09
CA ARG A 103 19.55 -19.33 14.13
C ARG A 103 18.16 -19.23 14.78
N LYS A 104 17.45 -18.10 14.68
CA LYS A 104 16.09 -17.96 15.24
C LYS A 104 15.03 -18.73 14.45
N ASN A 105 15.30 -19.11 13.20
CA ASN A 105 14.38 -19.96 12.45
C ASN A 105 14.49 -21.41 12.96
N GLY A 106 13.40 -21.97 13.48
CA GLY A 106 13.36 -23.34 14.03
C GLY A 106 13.74 -24.46 13.05
N ARG A 107 13.90 -24.17 11.75
CA ARG A 107 14.44 -25.11 10.74
C ARG A 107 15.98 -25.21 10.77
N THR A 108 16.67 -24.28 11.44
CA THR A 108 18.11 -24.39 11.75
C THR A 108 18.39 -25.26 12.97
N HIS A 109 17.37 -25.63 13.76
CA HIS A 109 17.55 -26.49 14.93
C HIS A 109 17.86 -27.92 14.48
N ILE A 110 18.76 -28.62 15.16
CA ILE A 110 19.17 -29.98 14.79
C ILE A 110 17.99 -30.99 14.73
N ASN A 111 16.99 -30.80 15.59
CA ASN A 111 15.77 -31.63 15.65
C ASN A 111 14.64 -31.09 14.75
N ALA A 112 14.95 -30.30 13.71
CA ALA A 112 13.95 -29.79 12.78
C ALA A 112 13.23 -30.95 12.07
N ALA A 113 11.90 -31.00 12.20
CA ALA A 113 11.08 -32.07 11.64
C ALA A 113 11.24 -32.15 10.11
N MET A 114 11.50 -33.37 9.62
CA MET A 114 11.37 -33.77 8.22
C MET A 114 9.94 -34.24 7.98
N HIS A 115 9.37 -33.92 6.82
CA HIS A 115 7.95 -34.15 6.54
C HIS A 115 7.69 -35.20 5.46
N TYR A 116 8.62 -35.41 4.53
CA TYR A 116 8.53 -36.47 3.53
C TYR A 116 8.85 -37.84 4.14
N THR A 117 7.90 -38.77 4.02
CA THR A 117 7.91 -40.08 4.69
C THR A 117 8.50 -41.21 3.83
N GLY A 118 9.18 -40.90 2.71
CA GLY A 118 9.78 -41.93 1.83
C GLY A 118 8.79 -42.66 0.91
N VAL A 119 7.60 -42.08 0.67
CA VAL A 119 6.60 -42.63 -0.26
C VAL A 119 7.07 -42.56 -1.72
N ALA A 120 6.82 -43.61 -2.50
CA ALA A 120 7.31 -43.73 -3.89
C ALA A 120 6.77 -42.66 -4.84
N GLU A 121 5.63 -42.04 -4.51
CA GLU A 121 5.04 -40.93 -5.24
C GLU A 121 4.64 -39.83 -4.25
N ILE A 122 4.85 -38.56 -4.59
CA ILE A 122 4.34 -37.44 -3.79
C ILE A 122 2.88 -37.18 -4.21
N PRO A 123 1.89 -37.32 -3.30
CA PRO A 123 0.51 -36.99 -3.59
C PRO A 123 0.34 -35.46 -3.62
N TRP A 124 0.36 -34.87 -4.82
CA TRP A 124 0.10 -33.44 -5.02
C TRP A 124 -1.41 -33.16 -5.07
N GLY A 125 -1.94 -32.53 -4.03
CA GLY A 125 -3.24 -31.89 -4.04
C GLY A 125 -3.22 -30.46 -4.63
N PRO A 126 -4.39 -29.77 -4.68
CA PRO A 126 -4.51 -28.39 -5.14
C PRO A 126 -3.72 -27.39 -4.25
N PRO A 127 -3.58 -26.11 -4.67
CA PRO A 127 -2.78 -25.13 -3.94
C PRO A 127 -3.18 -25.01 -2.46
N GLY A 128 -2.21 -25.15 -1.57
CA GLY A 128 -2.45 -25.27 -0.13
C GLY A 128 -2.41 -26.72 0.40
N ASP A 129 -2.20 -27.72 -0.45
CA ASP A 129 -1.95 -29.10 -0.01
C ASP A 129 -0.80 -29.19 1.04
N PRO A 130 -0.93 -30.04 2.07
CA PRO A 130 0.10 -30.19 3.11
C PRO A 130 1.38 -30.89 2.62
N HIS A 131 1.31 -31.83 1.69
CA HIS A 131 2.46 -32.56 1.13
C HIS A 131 3.32 -31.64 0.24
N ALA A 132 2.67 -30.82 -0.58
CA ALA A 132 3.32 -29.77 -1.38
C ALA A 132 4.15 -28.78 -0.55
N ARG A 133 3.66 -28.44 0.66
CA ARG A 133 4.31 -27.54 1.62
C ARG A 133 5.35 -28.25 2.49
N ALA A 134 5.14 -29.53 2.79
CA ALA A 134 6.07 -30.41 3.47
C ALA A 134 7.41 -30.56 2.72
N VAL A 135 7.38 -30.96 1.45
CA VAL A 135 8.60 -31.20 0.66
C VAL A 135 9.43 -29.91 0.49
N ARG A 136 8.75 -28.76 0.25
CA ARG A 136 9.43 -27.45 0.18
C ARG A 136 10.05 -27.02 1.52
N ARG A 137 9.56 -27.54 2.64
CA ARG A 137 10.12 -27.29 3.98
C ARG A 137 11.34 -28.18 4.25
N ASP A 138 11.35 -29.42 3.76
CA ASP A 138 12.49 -30.32 3.90
C ASP A 138 13.72 -29.80 3.15
N ALA A 139 13.54 -29.28 1.93
CA ALA A 139 14.63 -28.63 1.18
C ALA A 139 15.20 -27.39 1.88
N ASP A 140 14.34 -26.63 2.58
CA ASP A 140 14.75 -25.49 3.40
C ASP A 140 15.44 -25.93 4.70
N VAL A 141 15.07 -27.09 5.28
CA VAL A 141 15.84 -27.72 6.36
C VAL A 141 17.23 -28.13 5.85
N ALA A 142 17.33 -28.90 4.77
CA ALA A 142 18.63 -29.36 4.23
C ALA A 142 19.63 -28.21 4.01
N PHE A 143 19.17 -27.13 3.33
CA PHE A 143 19.93 -25.90 3.12
C PHE A 143 20.41 -25.26 4.44
N ARG A 144 19.54 -25.20 5.46
CA ARG A 144 19.89 -24.60 6.75
C ARG A 144 20.86 -25.45 7.55
N GLN A 145 20.64 -26.76 7.58
CA GLN A 145 21.48 -27.70 8.31
C GLN A 145 22.91 -27.68 7.72
N ILE A 146 23.09 -27.62 6.40
CA ILE A 146 24.44 -27.54 5.83
C ILE A 146 25.15 -26.21 6.12
N ILE A 147 24.43 -25.07 6.14
CA ILE A 147 25.00 -23.77 6.58
C ILE A 147 25.36 -23.81 8.07
N MET A 148 24.48 -24.36 8.92
CA MET A 148 24.75 -24.56 10.35
C MET A 148 26.00 -25.41 10.57
N TRP A 149 26.13 -26.53 9.87
CA TRP A 149 27.35 -27.35 9.90
C TRP A 149 28.58 -26.54 9.45
N TYR A 150 28.50 -25.87 8.29
CA TYR A 150 29.65 -25.18 7.71
C TYR A 150 30.22 -24.11 8.65
N VAL A 151 29.36 -23.38 9.37
CA VAL A 151 29.78 -22.40 10.38
C VAL A 151 30.27 -23.07 11.67
N THR A 152 29.47 -23.98 12.24
CA THR A 152 29.72 -24.52 13.59
C THR A 152 30.76 -25.63 13.65
N GLY A 153 30.88 -26.46 12.62
CA GLY A 153 31.62 -27.72 12.67
C GLY A 153 30.97 -28.81 13.54
N ASP A 154 29.70 -28.68 13.92
CA ASP A 154 28.96 -29.73 14.64
C ASP A 154 28.37 -30.73 13.64
N GLU A 155 28.96 -31.92 13.59
CA GLU A 155 28.71 -32.94 12.57
C GLU A 155 27.26 -33.40 12.46
N ARG A 156 26.50 -33.27 13.54
CA ARG A 156 25.09 -33.64 13.58
C ARG A 156 24.30 -32.90 12.50
N TYR A 157 24.64 -31.64 12.25
CA TYR A 157 24.02 -30.83 11.20
C TYR A 157 24.32 -31.36 9.77
N ARG A 158 25.53 -31.89 9.51
CA ARG A 158 25.87 -32.51 8.22
C ARG A 158 25.12 -33.81 8.02
N LEU A 159 25.10 -34.66 9.05
CA LEU A 159 24.34 -35.91 9.04
C LEU A 159 22.84 -35.63 8.80
N ARG A 160 22.28 -34.59 9.42
CA ARG A 160 20.88 -34.18 9.20
C ARG A 160 20.62 -33.67 7.77
N ALA A 161 21.55 -32.94 7.17
CA ALA A 161 21.44 -32.51 5.76
C ALA A 161 21.49 -33.71 4.79
N LEU A 162 22.38 -34.67 5.06
CA LEU A 162 22.47 -35.93 4.30
C LEU A 162 21.23 -36.79 4.47
N GLU A 163 20.71 -36.97 5.69
CA GLU A 163 19.49 -37.73 5.98
C GLU A 163 18.32 -37.21 5.14
N VAL A 164 18.10 -35.89 5.13
CA VAL A 164 17.03 -35.26 4.35
C VAL A 164 17.20 -35.53 2.85
N LEU A 165 18.40 -35.31 2.27
CA LEU A 165 18.64 -35.58 0.85
C LEU A 165 18.48 -37.06 0.51
N ARG A 166 19.07 -37.95 1.31
CA ARG A 166 19.05 -39.40 1.11
C ARG A 166 17.63 -39.94 1.16
N GLN A 167 16.73 -39.38 1.97
CA GLN A 167 15.32 -39.80 2.02
C GLN A 167 14.63 -39.73 0.64
N TYR A 168 14.98 -38.77 -0.22
CA TYR A 168 14.38 -38.62 -1.55
C TYR A 168 14.82 -39.70 -2.57
N ARG A 169 15.74 -40.61 -2.21
CA ARG A 169 16.04 -41.81 -3.04
C ARG A 169 14.82 -42.71 -3.27
N HIS A 170 13.89 -42.67 -2.32
CA HIS A 170 12.65 -43.46 -2.39
C HIS A 170 11.65 -42.92 -3.41
N LEU A 171 11.70 -41.63 -3.77
CA LEU A 171 10.84 -41.01 -4.77
C LEU A 171 11.06 -41.65 -6.15
N LYS A 172 9.99 -42.14 -6.79
CA LYS A 172 10.00 -42.79 -8.12
C LYS A 172 9.15 -42.05 -9.16
N SER A 173 8.07 -41.39 -8.74
CA SER A 173 7.21 -40.56 -9.60
C SER A 173 6.74 -39.29 -8.89
N CYS A 174 6.29 -38.32 -9.68
CA CYS A 174 5.62 -37.11 -9.22
C CYS A 174 4.31 -36.95 -10.00
N ILE A 175 3.22 -36.61 -9.30
CA ILE A 175 1.96 -36.20 -9.94
C ILE A 175 2.18 -34.88 -10.69
N THR A 176 1.26 -34.56 -11.62
CA THR A 176 1.27 -33.32 -12.41
C THR A 176 0.13 -32.36 -12.03
N HIS A 177 0.46 -31.11 -11.73
CA HIS A 177 -0.43 -30.02 -11.32
C HIS A 177 0.15 -28.67 -11.80
N TRP A 178 -0.71 -27.66 -11.99
CA TRP A 178 -0.34 -26.43 -12.71
C TRP A 178 0.68 -25.53 -11.96
N ASP A 179 0.77 -25.66 -10.64
CA ASP A 179 1.62 -24.81 -9.76
C ASP A 179 2.95 -25.48 -9.35
N GLU A 180 3.26 -26.68 -9.83
CA GLU A 180 4.43 -27.46 -9.39
C GLU A 180 5.78 -26.83 -9.76
N GLY A 181 5.83 -26.01 -10.81
CA GLY A 181 7.06 -25.36 -11.26
C GLY A 181 7.71 -24.48 -10.20
N ILE A 182 6.91 -23.77 -9.38
CA ILE A 182 7.46 -22.98 -8.27
C ILE A 182 7.94 -23.87 -7.11
N HIS A 183 7.25 -24.97 -6.81
CA HIS A 183 7.66 -25.84 -5.73
C HIS A 183 8.95 -26.58 -6.07
N TRP A 184 9.03 -27.23 -7.23
CA TRP A 184 10.24 -27.91 -7.69
C TRP A 184 11.37 -26.92 -7.96
N GLY A 185 11.06 -25.70 -8.42
CA GLY A 185 11.98 -24.55 -8.38
C GLY A 185 12.65 -24.39 -7.02
N CYS A 186 11.85 -24.11 -5.97
CA CYS A 186 12.31 -23.91 -4.60
C CYS A 186 13.02 -25.12 -3.95
N ILE A 187 12.76 -26.35 -4.41
CA ILE A 187 13.33 -27.60 -3.89
C ILE A 187 14.69 -27.87 -4.54
N ILE A 188 14.72 -27.94 -5.88
CA ILE A 188 15.89 -28.40 -6.64
C ILE A 188 17.07 -27.43 -6.48
N TRP A 189 16.85 -26.11 -6.43
CA TRP A 189 17.95 -25.17 -6.23
C TRP A 189 18.64 -25.37 -4.86
N LYS A 190 17.86 -25.61 -3.79
CA LYS A 190 18.39 -25.87 -2.44
C LYS A 190 19.05 -27.23 -2.33
N PHE A 191 18.52 -28.26 -2.99
CA PHE A 191 19.15 -29.58 -3.04
C PHE A 191 20.49 -29.51 -3.80
N CYS A 192 20.56 -28.81 -4.93
CA CYS A 192 21.81 -28.59 -5.65
C CYS A 192 22.81 -27.82 -4.78
N PHE A 193 22.40 -26.71 -4.13
CA PHE A 193 23.26 -25.99 -3.18
C PHE A 193 23.80 -26.90 -2.06
N THR A 194 22.92 -27.68 -1.45
CA THR A 194 23.27 -28.55 -0.32
C THR A 194 24.23 -29.66 -0.77
N ALA A 195 23.96 -30.27 -1.92
CA ALA A 195 24.80 -31.29 -2.52
C ALA A 195 26.17 -30.74 -2.95
N GLU A 196 26.23 -29.52 -3.50
CA GLU A 196 27.50 -28.84 -3.82
C GLU A 196 28.37 -28.68 -2.56
N VAL A 197 27.84 -28.11 -1.48
CA VAL A 197 28.60 -27.97 -0.24
C VAL A 197 29.01 -29.33 0.32
N LEU A 198 28.12 -30.34 0.31
CA LEU A 198 28.44 -31.70 0.78
C LEU A 198 29.52 -32.41 -0.07
N ARG A 199 29.47 -32.28 -1.40
CA ARG A 199 30.34 -32.95 -2.38
C ARG A 199 31.76 -32.42 -2.36
N TYR A 200 31.94 -31.12 -2.14
CA TYR A 200 33.24 -30.44 -2.14
C TYR A 200 33.77 -30.10 -0.73
N THR A 201 33.26 -30.78 0.31
CA THR A 201 33.78 -30.69 1.68
C THR A 201 33.84 -32.08 2.32
N GLN A 202 34.80 -32.29 3.23
CA GLN A 202 34.89 -33.51 4.02
C GLN A 202 34.14 -33.37 5.35
N GLY A 203 33.43 -34.42 5.75
CA GLY A 203 32.86 -34.55 7.09
C GLY A 203 33.83 -35.20 8.08
N GLN A 204 33.38 -35.42 9.31
CA GLN A 204 34.17 -35.98 10.42
C GLN A 204 34.08 -37.51 10.52
N THR A 205 33.12 -38.14 9.84
CA THR A 205 32.88 -39.60 9.88
C THR A 205 32.66 -40.21 8.50
N GLU A 206 32.83 -41.52 8.35
CA GLU A 206 32.54 -42.20 7.07
C GLU A 206 31.07 -42.07 6.64
N GLU A 207 30.14 -42.15 7.59
CA GLU A 207 28.69 -41.98 7.38
C GLU A 207 28.33 -40.60 6.79
N SER A 208 29.11 -39.58 7.17
CA SER A 208 28.98 -38.19 6.72
C SER A 208 29.59 -37.91 5.33
N ARG A 209 30.19 -38.91 4.68
CA ARG A 209 30.78 -38.76 3.34
C ARG A 209 29.67 -38.59 2.30
N TRP A 210 29.87 -37.67 1.35
CA TRP A 210 29.09 -37.61 0.11
C TRP A 210 29.57 -38.68 -0.86
N THR A 211 28.65 -39.40 -1.50
CA THR A 211 28.97 -40.56 -2.34
C THR A 211 28.54 -40.38 -3.80
N GLU A 212 29.07 -41.23 -4.69
CA GLU A 212 28.58 -41.31 -6.08
C GLU A 212 27.12 -41.78 -6.16
N GLU A 213 26.64 -42.53 -5.16
CA GLU A 213 25.22 -42.90 -5.05
C GLU A 213 24.35 -41.67 -4.76
N ASP A 214 24.77 -40.81 -3.83
CA ASP A 214 24.08 -39.54 -3.53
C ASP A 214 24.04 -38.62 -4.76
N THR A 215 25.14 -38.58 -5.54
CA THR A 215 25.20 -37.91 -6.84
C THR A 215 24.17 -38.50 -7.80
N ALA A 216 24.17 -39.82 -8.00
CA ALA A 216 23.27 -40.51 -8.93
C ALA A 216 21.78 -40.32 -8.56
N ASP A 217 21.44 -40.34 -7.26
CA ASP A 217 20.09 -40.09 -6.78
C ASP A 217 19.63 -38.66 -7.09
N LEU A 218 20.45 -37.64 -6.83
CA LEU A 218 20.07 -36.26 -7.16
C LEU A 218 19.96 -36.04 -8.68
N LYS A 219 20.87 -36.63 -9.49
CA LYS A 219 20.76 -36.61 -10.96
C LYS A 219 19.42 -37.19 -11.42
N ARG A 220 18.98 -38.31 -10.83
CA ARG A 220 17.71 -38.98 -11.13
C ARG A 220 16.50 -38.13 -10.71
N ILE A 221 16.54 -37.48 -9.55
CA ILE A 221 15.47 -36.59 -9.07
C ILE A 221 15.35 -35.36 -9.98
N ILE A 222 16.48 -34.74 -10.37
CA ILE A 222 16.51 -33.63 -11.34
C ILE A 222 15.89 -34.08 -12.68
N GLY A 223 16.31 -35.22 -13.22
CA GLY A 223 15.77 -35.74 -14.48
C GLY A 223 14.26 -35.99 -14.45
N MET A 224 13.75 -36.56 -13.35
CA MET A 224 12.31 -36.80 -13.14
C MET A 224 11.51 -35.49 -13.04
N THR A 225 12.09 -34.45 -12.45
CA THR A 225 11.37 -33.20 -12.11
C THR A 225 11.60 -32.05 -13.09
N ARG A 226 12.56 -32.19 -14.02
CA ARG A 226 12.94 -31.19 -15.03
C ARG A 226 11.72 -30.61 -15.76
N GLY A 227 10.78 -31.46 -16.17
CA GLY A 227 9.56 -31.06 -16.88
C GLY A 227 8.61 -30.12 -16.12
N PHE A 228 8.78 -29.94 -14.80
CA PHE A 228 7.99 -29.00 -14.00
C PHE A 228 8.55 -27.56 -14.05
N PHE A 229 9.88 -27.41 -14.05
CA PHE A 229 10.55 -26.11 -13.92
C PHE A 229 11.29 -25.62 -15.18
N ASP A 230 11.67 -26.53 -16.09
CA ASP A 230 12.33 -26.19 -17.37
C ASP A 230 11.33 -25.66 -18.41
N ARG A 231 10.75 -24.48 -18.16
CA ARG A 231 9.62 -23.91 -18.92
C ARG A 231 9.81 -22.41 -19.23
N THR A 232 9.36 -21.98 -20.41
CA THR A 232 9.45 -20.58 -20.88
C THR A 232 8.17 -19.75 -20.62
N TRP A 233 7.07 -20.40 -20.24
CA TRP A 233 5.72 -19.81 -20.20
C TRP A 233 5.09 -19.74 -18.81
N LEU A 234 5.83 -20.10 -17.75
CA LEU A 234 5.38 -19.90 -16.37
C LEU A 234 5.13 -18.41 -16.09
N TRP A 235 4.14 -18.11 -15.24
CA TRP A 235 3.65 -16.74 -15.10
C TRP A 235 4.56 -15.90 -14.19
N MET A 236 5.25 -14.91 -14.78
CA MET A 236 5.94 -13.85 -14.04
C MET A 236 6.94 -14.39 -13.00
N ASN A 237 6.79 -14.10 -11.70
CA ASN A 237 7.73 -14.58 -10.70
C ASN A 237 7.80 -16.12 -10.57
N GLN A 238 6.78 -16.84 -11.07
CA GLN A 238 6.83 -18.31 -11.13
C GLN A 238 7.94 -18.80 -12.05
N HIS A 239 8.18 -18.09 -13.16
CA HIS A 239 9.24 -18.40 -14.12
C HIS A 239 10.63 -18.17 -13.52
N THR A 240 10.84 -17.11 -12.73
CA THR A 240 12.15 -16.85 -12.10
C THR A 240 12.43 -17.85 -11.00
N ILE A 241 11.45 -18.20 -10.17
CA ILE A 241 11.55 -19.28 -9.17
C ILE A 241 11.90 -20.63 -9.82
N ALA A 242 11.23 -20.98 -10.92
CA ALA A 242 11.52 -22.22 -11.65
C ALA A 242 12.93 -22.23 -12.27
N ASN A 243 13.38 -21.10 -12.83
CA ASN A 243 14.73 -21.03 -13.43
C ASN A 243 15.87 -20.97 -12.39
N GLN A 244 15.61 -20.72 -11.10
CA GLN A 244 16.60 -21.00 -10.04
C GLN A 244 17.00 -22.47 -10.05
N ALA A 245 16.04 -23.39 -10.20
CA ALA A 245 16.32 -24.82 -10.34
C ALA A 245 17.03 -25.13 -11.66
N THR A 246 16.62 -24.54 -12.79
CA THR A 246 17.29 -24.70 -14.09
C THR A 246 18.78 -24.36 -13.99
N LEU A 247 19.14 -23.18 -13.50
CA LEU A 247 20.53 -22.75 -13.35
C LEU A 247 21.31 -23.66 -12.39
N SER A 248 20.73 -23.96 -11.22
CA SER A 248 21.40 -24.74 -10.18
C SER A 248 21.63 -26.19 -10.58
N ALA A 249 20.65 -26.80 -11.25
CA ALA A 249 20.75 -28.15 -11.77
C ALA A 249 21.74 -28.23 -12.94
N ALA A 250 21.72 -27.26 -13.85
CA ALA A 250 22.69 -27.21 -14.95
C ALA A 250 24.14 -27.10 -14.45
N ILE A 251 24.40 -26.28 -13.42
CA ILE A 251 25.70 -26.23 -12.73
C ILE A 251 26.03 -27.60 -12.12
N PHE A 252 25.18 -28.16 -11.26
CA PHE A 252 25.45 -29.44 -10.58
C PHE A 252 25.65 -30.64 -11.54
N LEU A 253 25.05 -30.59 -12.72
CA LEU A 253 25.18 -31.60 -13.78
C LEU A 253 26.35 -31.37 -14.75
N ASP A 254 27.05 -30.23 -14.66
CA ASP A 254 28.02 -29.75 -15.66
C ASP A 254 27.43 -29.50 -17.07
N ASP A 255 26.12 -29.30 -17.16
CA ASP A 255 25.37 -29.09 -18.41
C ASP A 255 25.44 -27.63 -18.87
N LYS A 256 26.49 -27.33 -19.63
CA LYS A 256 26.78 -25.99 -20.17
C LYS A 256 25.71 -25.46 -21.13
N GLU A 257 25.11 -26.34 -21.94
CA GLU A 257 24.08 -25.94 -22.91
C GLU A 257 22.78 -25.57 -22.20
N TRP A 258 22.36 -26.38 -21.23
CA TRP A 258 21.17 -26.09 -20.43
C TRP A 258 21.36 -24.86 -19.52
N TYR A 259 22.58 -24.64 -19.01
CA TYR A 259 22.92 -23.41 -18.30
C TYR A 259 22.76 -22.17 -19.18
N ALA A 260 23.27 -22.19 -20.42
CA ALA A 260 23.13 -21.07 -21.35
C ALA A 260 21.67 -20.75 -21.67
N VAL A 261 20.81 -21.78 -21.78
CA VAL A 261 19.35 -21.62 -21.87
C VAL A 261 18.77 -20.98 -20.60
N GLY A 262 19.21 -21.39 -19.42
CA GLY A 262 18.80 -20.77 -18.15
C GLY A 262 19.19 -19.29 -18.04
N VAL A 263 20.40 -18.93 -18.49
CA VAL A 263 20.89 -17.53 -18.54
C VAL A 263 20.01 -16.68 -19.46
N GLU A 264 19.84 -17.11 -20.71
CA GLU A 264 19.02 -16.39 -21.71
C GLU A 264 17.59 -16.17 -21.20
N ARG A 265 16.98 -17.20 -20.57
CA ARG A 265 15.65 -17.09 -19.99
C ARG A 265 15.56 -16.07 -18.86
N ILE A 266 16.57 -15.99 -17.99
CA ILE A 266 16.55 -15.00 -16.90
C ILE A 266 16.69 -13.59 -17.44
N MET A 267 17.50 -13.36 -18.48
CA MET A 267 17.69 -12.03 -19.06
C MET A 267 16.52 -11.60 -19.96
N VAL A 268 16.14 -12.42 -20.95
CA VAL A 268 15.16 -12.08 -22.00
C VAL A 268 14.05 -13.10 -22.15
N ASN A 269 14.34 -14.41 -22.17
CA ASN A 269 13.38 -15.49 -22.49
C ASN A 269 12.65 -15.23 -23.82
N LYS A 270 13.41 -15.28 -24.92
CA LYS A 270 12.98 -15.04 -26.30
C LYS A 270 11.90 -16.00 -26.82
N LEU A 271 11.64 -17.08 -26.09
CA LEU A 271 10.59 -18.09 -26.35
C LEU A 271 9.39 -17.93 -25.40
N GLY A 272 9.32 -16.84 -24.64
CA GLY A 272 8.25 -16.51 -23.70
C GLY A 272 7.18 -15.57 -24.28
N ASP A 273 6.15 -15.30 -23.48
CA ASP A 273 5.02 -14.43 -23.84
C ASP A 273 5.42 -12.94 -23.81
N HIS A 274 6.02 -12.44 -24.91
CA HIS A 274 6.59 -11.10 -25.04
C HIS A 274 5.55 -10.00 -24.81
N GLY A 275 5.69 -9.23 -23.72
CA GLY A 275 4.70 -8.23 -23.33
C GLY A 275 3.48 -8.81 -22.61
N GLY A 276 3.48 -10.10 -22.27
CA GLY A 276 2.47 -10.75 -21.43
C GLY A 276 3.10 -11.41 -20.21
N ALA A 277 2.97 -12.74 -20.11
CA ALA A 277 3.32 -13.56 -18.96
C ALA A 277 4.84 -13.73 -18.70
N ASN A 278 5.71 -13.27 -19.60
CA ASN A 278 7.15 -13.54 -19.54
C ASN A 278 7.81 -13.00 -18.24
N GLY A 279 8.42 -13.91 -17.47
CA GLY A 279 9.09 -13.62 -16.20
C GLY A 279 10.56 -13.22 -16.28
N SER A 280 11.15 -13.00 -17.46
CA SER A 280 12.55 -12.53 -17.54
C SER A 280 12.73 -11.11 -17.00
N LEU A 281 13.97 -10.76 -16.67
CA LEU A 281 14.38 -9.45 -16.17
C LEU A 281 13.86 -8.31 -17.08
N LYS A 282 14.05 -8.43 -18.40
CA LYS A 282 13.58 -7.46 -19.41
C LYS A 282 12.06 -7.24 -19.41
N TYR A 283 11.28 -8.28 -19.14
CA TYR A 283 9.81 -8.22 -19.20
C TYR A 283 9.13 -8.01 -17.84
N GLN A 284 9.82 -8.28 -16.73
CA GLN A 284 9.38 -7.95 -15.37
C GLN A 284 9.77 -6.54 -14.95
N ILE A 285 10.94 -6.04 -15.37
CA ILE A 285 11.33 -4.63 -15.20
C ILE A 285 11.23 -3.97 -16.57
N ARG A 286 9.97 -3.69 -16.92
CA ARG A 286 9.56 -3.40 -18.29
C ARG A 286 9.62 -1.91 -18.54
N GLU A 287 10.11 -1.57 -19.73
CA GLU A 287 10.10 -0.23 -20.28
C GLU A 287 8.82 -0.06 -21.12
N ILE A 288 8.03 0.97 -20.82
CA ILE A 288 6.75 1.24 -21.46
C ILE A 288 6.85 2.55 -22.24
N THR A 289 6.76 2.44 -23.57
CA THR A 289 6.89 3.56 -24.53
C THR A 289 5.55 4.08 -25.05
N GLU A 290 4.44 3.41 -24.70
CA GLU A 290 3.09 3.73 -25.18
C GLU A 290 2.02 3.26 -24.18
N HIS A 291 0.99 4.07 -23.97
CA HIS A 291 -0.15 3.72 -23.12
C HIS A 291 -1.12 2.79 -23.87
N PRO A 292 -1.40 1.55 -23.41
CA PRO A 292 -2.02 0.51 -24.22
C PRO A 292 -3.49 0.74 -24.56
N PHE A 293 -4.17 1.68 -23.89
CA PHE A 293 -5.58 1.97 -24.11
C PHE A 293 -5.83 3.24 -24.93
N SER A 294 -4.94 4.22 -24.88
CA SER A 294 -5.07 5.49 -25.62
C SER A 294 -4.09 5.63 -26.80
N GLY A 295 -3.08 4.76 -26.93
CA GLY A 295 -2.04 4.85 -27.95
C GLY A 295 -1.08 6.03 -27.76
N ARG A 296 -1.21 6.77 -26.65
CA ARG A 296 -0.35 7.92 -26.32
C ARG A 296 1.09 7.45 -26.11
N LYS A 297 2.04 8.03 -26.86
CA LYS A 297 3.47 7.81 -26.67
C LYS A 297 3.93 8.35 -25.32
N ILE A 298 4.89 7.66 -24.72
CA ILE A 298 5.43 7.95 -23.39
C ILE A 298 6.91 8.29 -23.56
N ASP A 299 7.22 9.57 -23.39
CA ASP A 299 8.56 10.14 -23.55
C ASP A 299 8.88 11.01 -22.32
N PRO A 300 9.95 10.73 -21.55
CA PRO A 300 10.78 9.53 -21.66
C PRO A 300 10.00 8.25 -21.30
N PRO A 301 10.42 7.05 -21.78
CA PRO A 301 9.76 5.78 -21.48
C PRO A 301 9.66 5.49 -19.98
N ASN A 302 8.54 4.91 -19.55
CA ASN A 302 8.36 4.56 -18.13
C ASN A 302 8.94 3.19 -17.81
N LEU A 303 9.96 3.14 -16.96
CA LEU A 303 10.51 1.88 -16.45
C LEU A 303 9.79 1.47 -15.15
N GLN A 304 9.19 0.28 -15.14
CA GLN A 304 8.39 -0.19 -14.01
C GLN A 304 8.56 -1.69 -13.73
N LEU A 305 8.55 -2.05 -12.43
CA LEU A 305 8.43 -3.44 -12.00
C LEU A 305 6.98 -3.91 -12.19
N VAL A 306 6.72 -4.74 -13.18
CA VAL A 306 5.36 -5.11 -13.65
C VAL A 306 4.50 -5.71 -12.55
N GLU A 307 5.00 -6.69 -11.79
CA GLU A 307 4.23 -7.30 -10.68
C GLU A 307 3.88 -6.33 -9.56
N SER A 308 4.47 -5.13 -9.50
CA SER A 308 3.98 -4.09 -8.59
C SER A 308 2.55 -3.67 -8.87
N GLY A 309 1.99 -3.96 -10.06
CA GLY A 309 0.56 -3.76 -10.35
C GLY A 309 -0.36 -4.92 -9.98
N ARG A 310 0.17 -5.98 -9.36
CA ARG A 310 -0.59 -7.09 -8.77
C ARG A 310 -0.79 -6.85 -7.27
N ASP A 311 0.32 -6.95 -6.54
CA ASP A 311 0.47 -6.69 -5.11
C ASP A 311 1.95 -6.55 -4.78
N LEU A 312 2.28 -5.88 -3.68
CA LEU A 312 3.68 -5.61 -3.33
C LEU A 312 4.42 -6.85 -2.82
N GLY A 313 3.70 -7.90 -2.39
CA GLY A 313 4.32 -9.15 -1.95
C GLY A 313 4.95 -9.92 -3.11
N HIS A 314 4.22 -10.06 -4.22
CA HIS A 314 4.74 -10.67 -5.43
C HIS A 314 5.83 -9.81 -6.08
N ALA A 315 5.65 -8.49 -6.14
CA ALA A 315 6.66 -7.56 -6.64
C ALA A 315 8.03 -7.73 -5.93
N TRP A 316 8.04 -7.76 -4.59
CA TRP A 316 9.25 -8.06 -3.83
C TRP A 316 9.75 -9.49 -4.06
N GLY A 317 8.87 -10.49 -4.10
CA GLY A 317 9.25 -11.87 -4.45
C GLY A 317 9.95 -11.99 -5.82
N ASN A 318 9.56 -11.15 -6.77
CA ASN A 318 10.18 -11.02 -8.09
C ASN A 318 11.61 -10.46 -7.99
N VAL A 319 11.82 -9.40 -7.20
CA VAL A 319 13.16 -8.89 -6.86
C VAL A 319 14.02 -9.99 -6.25
N GLY A 320 13.52 -10.73 -5.25
CA GLY A 320 14.27 -11.80 -4.58
C GLY A 320 14.65 -12.97 -5.52
N ALA A 321 13.73 -13.39 -6.37
CA ALA A 321 13.95 -14.47 -7.33
C ALA A 321 14.89 -14.05 -8.48
N LEU A 322 14.70 -12.85 -9.07
CA LEU A 322 15.61 -12.31 -10.09
C LEU A 322 17.02 -12.12 -9.53
N SER A 323 17.15 -11.53 -8.33
CA SER A 323 18.45 -11.31 -7.67
C SER A 323 19.16 -12.62 -7.36
N THR A 324 18.43 -13.67 -6.96
CA THR A 324 19.00 -15.01 -6.75
C THR A 324 19.54 -15.58 -8.06
N CYS A 325 18.76 -15.54 -9.15
CA CYS A 325 19.23 -16.00 -10.45
C CYS A 325 20.44 -15.21 -10.96
N VAL A 326 20.41 -13.87 -10.88
CA VAL A 326 21.53 -13.00 -11.28
C VAL A 326 22.77 -13.29 -10.43
N ARG A 327 22.63 -13.50 -9.10
CA ARG A 327 23.76 -13.91 -8.24
C ARG A 327 24.32 -15.29 -8.62
N ILE A 328 23.48 -16.27 -8.94
CA ILE A 328 23.94 -17.60 -9.41
C ILE A 328 24.75 -17.46 -10.71
N ILE A 329 24.31 -16.62 -11.65
CA ILE A 329 25.00 -16.39 -12.92
C ILE A 329 26.33 -15.63 -12.69
N HIS A 330 26.29 -14.55 -11.91
CA HIS A 330 27.46 -13.75 -11.54
C HIS A 330 28.53 -14.58 -10.82
N SER A 331 28.15 -15.46 -9.88
CA SER A 331 29.08 -16.31 -9.12
C SER A 331 29.82 -17.36 -9.96
N GLN A 332 29.38 -17.60 -11.21
CA GLN A 332 30.12 -18.39 -12.21
C GLN A 332 31.09 -17.55 -13.06
N GLY A 333 31.16 -16.23 -12.85
CA GLY A 333 31.91 -15.29 -13.69
C GLY A 333 31.29 -15.09 -15.09
N THR A 334 30.07 -15.57 -15.31
CA THR A 334 29.39 -15.53 -16.60
C THR A 334 29.06 -14.10 -17.01
N ARG A 335 29.36 -13.77 -18.27
CA ARG A 335 29.03 -12.49 -18.90
C ARG A 335 27.92 -12.69 -19.92
N VAL A 336 27.09 -11.68 -20.08
CA VAL A 336 25.96 -11.69 -21.00
C VAL A 336 26.08 -10.60 -22.05
N ASP A 337 25.52 -10.84 -23.22
CA ASP A 337 25.29 -9.79 -24.20
C ASP A 337 24.33 -8.73 -23.62
N PRO A 338 24.64 -7.42 -23.73
CA PRO A 338 23.84 -6.37 -23.11
C PRO A 338 22.43 -6.19 -23.70
N GLU A 339 22.14 -6.73 -24.89
CA GLU A 339 20.84 -6.59 -25.56
C GLU A 339 20.05 -7.91 -25.62
N THR A 340 20.72 -9.00 -26.00
CA THR A 340 20.10 -10.33 -26.17
C THR A 340 20.05 -11.14 -24.89
N GLY A 341 20.93 -10.84 -23.92
CA GLY A 341 21.00 -11.56 -22.64
C GLY A 341 21.58 -12.97 -22.75
N GLU A 342 22.11 -13.37 -23.90
CA GLU A 342 22.77 -14.66 -24.11
C GLU A 342 24.18 -14.66 -23.48
N VAL A 343 24.69 -15.84 -23.12
CA VAL A 343 26.07 -16.00 -22.61
C VAL A 343 27.05 -15.52 -23.68
N SER A 344 27.88 -14.54 -23.35
CA SER A 344 28.75 -13.85 -24.31
C SER A 344 30.19 -13.72 -23.82
N ARG A 345 31.12 -13.70 -24.78
CA ARG A 345 32.55 -13.41 -24.58
C ARG A 345 33.02 -12.21 -25.41
N SER A 346 32.08 -11.50 -26.04
CA SER A 346 32.37 -10.28 -26.80
C SER A 346 32.93 -9.18 -25.89
N SER A 347 33.67 -8.23 -26.44
CA SER A 347 34.30 -7.14 -25.66
C SER A 347 33.31 -6.20 -24.98
N ASN A 348 32.06 -6.15 -25.45
CA ASN A 348 30.93 -5.43 -24.86
C ASN A 348 30.12 -6.28 -23.85
N ALA A 349 30.50 -7.53 -23.57
CA ALA A 349 29.74 -8.42 -22.68
C ALA A 349 29.78 -7.94 -21.21
N VAL A 350 28.59 -7.71 -20.66
CA VAL A 350 28.39 -7.11 -19.34
C VAL A 350 28.24 -8.18 -18.25
N ASP A 351 28.43 -7.76 -17.00
CA ASP A 351 28.01 -8.53 -15.84
C ASP A 351 26.47 -8.64 -15.82
N PRO A 352 25.85 -9.76 -15.40
CA PRO A 352 24.39 -9.91 -15.37
C PRO A 352 23.67 -8.91 -14.45
N PHE A 353 24.33 -8.31 -13.45
CA PHE A 353 23.74 -7.19 -12.69
C PHE A 353 23.56 -5.92 -13.54
N GLN A 354 24.39 -5.76 -14.58
CA GLN A 354 24.47 -4.58 -15.45
C GLN A 354 23.70 -4.74 -16.78
N PHE A 355 23.01 -5.87 -16.97
CA PHE A 355 22.20 -6.12 -18.15
C PHE A 355 21.11 -5.05 -18.33
N LEU A 356 20.93 -4.56 -19.56
CA LEU A 356 20.01 -3.46 -19.93
C LEU A 356 20.14 -2.18 -19.06
N ASP A 357 21.38 -1.79 -18.78
CA ASP A 357 21.79 -0.62 -17.98
C ASP A 357 21.32 -0.72 -16.52
N ASP A 358 22.01 -1.59 -15.75
CA ASP A 358 21.73 -1.87 -14.34
C ASP A 358 20.23 -2.16 -14.06
N ARG A 359 19.52 -2.80 -15.01
CA ARG A 359 18.05 -2.90 -15.06
C ARG A 359 17.43 -3.47 -13.78
N LEU A 360 18.09 -4.44 -13.13
CA LEU A 360 17.64 -5.01 -11.87
C LEU A 360 17.69 -4.00 -10.71
N LEU A 361 18.70 -3.12 -10.69
CA LEU A 361 18.80 -2.02 -9.74
C LEU A 361 17.66 -1.03 -9.97
N ALA A 362 17.48 -0.56 -11.20
CA ALA A 362 16.47 0.45 -11.53
C ALA A 362 15.03 -0.02 -11.18
N GLY A 363 14.68 -1.29 -11.42
CA GLY A 363 13.39 -1.84 -11.02
C GLY A 363 13.23 -2.03 -9.51
N THR A 364 14.33 -2.26 -8.78
CA THR A 364 14.32 -2.37 -7.32
C THR A 364 14.23 -0.98 -6.68
N ASP A 365 14.91 0.02 -7.23
CA ASP A 365 14.81 1.44 -6.84
C ASP A 365 13.38 1.97 -7.02
N TYR A 366 12.78 1.73 -8.18
CA TYR A 366 11.39 2.07 -8.50
C TYR A 366 10.42 1.60 -7.40
N ILE A 367 10.50 0.32 -6.99
CA ILE A 367 9.57 -0.24 -5.99
C ILE A 367 9.94 0.16 -4.55
N ALA A 368 11.22 0.41 -4.27
CA ALA A 368 11.67 0.96 -3.00
C ALA A 368 11.13 2.39 -2.81
N ARG A 369 11.30 3.27 -3.79
CA ARG A 369 10.78 4.66 -3.79
C ARG A 369 9.28 4.70 -3.52
N TYR A 370 8.49 3.86 -4.19
CA TYR A 370 7.06 3.75 -3.93
C TYR A 370 6.76 3.44 -2.46
N ASN A 371 7.46 2.46 -1.89
CA ASN A 371 7.29 2.05 -0.49
C ASN A 371 7.84 3.05 0.52
N TYR A 372 8.82 3.88 0.14
CA TYR A 372 9.32 5.00 0.94
C TYR A 372 8.44 6.26 0.87
N GLY A 373 7.29 6.21 0.19
CA GLY A 373 6.30 7.29 0.15
C GLY A 373 6.53 8.32 -0.96
N ILE A 374 7.45 8.05 -1.90
CA ILE A 374 7.61 8.81 -3.14
C ILE A 374 6.62 8.25 -4.16
N ASP A 375 5.87 9.09 -4.86
CA ASP A 375 4.94 8.63 -5.89
C ASP A 375 5.72 8.27 -7.17
N VAL A 376 5.31 7.17 -7.82
CA VAL A 376 5.95 6.65 -9.04
C VAL A 376 4.89 6.48 -10.11
N THR A 377 5.26 6.66 -11.38
CA THR A 377 4.35 6.41 -12.50
C THR A 377 4.26 4.92 -12.78
N TYR A 378 3.05 4.35 -12.73
CA TYR A 378 2.77 3.01 -13.23
C TYR A 378 1.84 3.14 -14.42
N VAL A 379 2.32 2.74 -15.59
CA VAL A 379 1.53 2.70 -16.83
C VAL A 379 0.84 1.34 -16.90
N PRO A 380 -0.46 1.26 -17.27
CA PRO A 380 -1.09 -0.01 -17.57
C PRO A 380 -0.26 -0.83 -18.55
N CYS A 381 -0.07 -2.11 -18.25
CA CYS A 381 0.70 -3.01 -19.10
C CYS A 381 0.05 -4.39 -19.18
N ARG A 382 0.16 -5.03 -20.35
CA ARG A 382 -0.40 -6.36 -20.58
C ARG A 382 0.43 -7.41 -19.82
N VAL A 383 -0.24 -8.39 -19.23
CA VAL A 383 0.38 -9.39 -18.33
C VAL A 383 0.00 -10.83 -18.67
N ARG A 384 -0.89 -11.00 -19.65
CA ARG A 384 -1.20 -12.27 -20.30
C ARG A 384 -1.78 -11.97 -21.68
N ILE A 385 -1.15 -12.46 -22.76
CA ILE A 385 -1.63 -12.13 -24.11
C ILE A 385 -2.97 -12.79 -24.41
N LYS A 386 -3.05 -14.12 -24.27
CA LYS A 386 -4.21 -14.93 -24.68
C LYS A 386 -5.55 -14.40 -24.16
N ASP A 387 -5.59 -13.98 -22.89
CA ASP A 387 -6.82 -13.56 -22.20
C ASP A 387 -6.97 -12.02 -22.13
N ASN A 388 -6.08 -11.28 -22.81
CA ASN A 388 -6.03 -9.81 -22.83
C ASN A 388 -6.07 -9.15 -21.43
N VAL A 389 -5.33 -9.70 -20.46
CA VAL A 389 -5.29 -9.19 -19.08
C VAL A 389 -4.18 -8.18 -18.90
N TYR A 390 -4.46 -7.12 -18.14
CA TYR A 390 -3.55 -6.03 -17.81
C TYR A 390 -3.43 -5.89 -16.29
N PHE A 391 -2.23 -5.57 -15.81
CA PHE A 391 -2.09 -4.84 -14.55
C PHE A 391 -2.12 -3.36 -14.90
N GLN A 392 -2.96 -2.61 -14.21
CA GLN A 392 -3.35 -1.29 -14.69
C GLN A 392 -2.70 -0.21 -13.86
N LYS A 393 -2.88 -0.24 -12.54
CA LYS A 393 -2.19 0.62 -11.59
C LYS A 393 -1.19 -0.18 -10.76
N ILE A 394 -0.28 0.53 -10.09
CA ILE A 394 0.49 -0.03 -8.98
C ILE A 394 -0.46 -0.47 -7.84
N ALA A 395 -0.02 -1.47 -7.09
CA ALA A 395 -0.76 -2.10 -6.01
C ALA A 395 -1.27 -1.09 -4.98
N TYR A 396 -2.42 -1.41 -4.39
CA TYR A 396 -3.13 -0.50 -3.51
C TYR A 396 -2.29 0.02 -2.34
N GLU A 397 -2.59 1.26 -1.96
CA GLU A 397 -1.98 2.06 -0.89
C GLU A 397 -2.02 1.40 0.51
N ASN A 398 -2.81 0.35 0.67
CA ASN A 398 -2.83 -0.50 1.85
C ASN A 398 -1.48 -1.24 1.99
N ASP A 399 -0.96 -1.84 0.92
CA ASP A 399 0.32 -2.54 0.99
C ASP A 399 1.52 -1.57 1.04
N ARG A 400 1.36 -0.34 0.53
CA ARG A 400 2.41 0.69 0.44
C ARG A 400 3.08 0.92 1.80
N GLY A 401 4.41 0.79 1.81
CA GLY A 401 5.25 0.74 3.01
C GLY A 401 5.79 -0.66 3.31
N ARG A 402 5.40 -1.67 2.52
CA ARG A 402 6.05 -2.99 2.51
C ARG A 402 7.44 -2.86 1.90
N ILE A 403 8.47 -3.00 2.73
CA ILE A 403 9.87 -3.06 2.34
C ILE A 403 10.35 -4.46 2.74
N ASP A 404 10.65 -5.37 1.83
CA ASP A 404 11.10 -6.74 2.18
C ASP A 404 12.63 -6.90 2.12
N SER A 405 13.14 -7.98 2.74
CA SER A 405 14.56 -8.25 2.98
C SER A 405 15.31 -8.83 1.78
N TYR A 406 14.96 -8.40 0.57
CA TYR A 406 15.45 -9.02 -0.68
C TYR A 406 16.43 -8.13 -1.45
N SER A 407 16.72 -6.95 -0.92
CA SER A 407 17.65 -5.98 -1.51
C SER A 407 19.12 -6.30 -1.24
N GLY A 408 19.44 -7.19 -0.29
CA GLY A 408 20.82 -7.41 0.16
C GLY A 408 21.77 -8.02 -0.87
N ILE A 409 21.27 -8.75 -1.86
CA ILE A 409 22.10 -9.22 -2.98
C ILE A 409 22.59 -8.04 -3.82
N LEU A 410 21.69 -7.10 -4.16
CA LEU A 410 22.05 -5.87 -4.85
C LEU A 410 22.93 -4.99 -3.96
N TYR A 411 22.59 -4.85 -2.67
CA TYR A 411 23.39 -4.05 -1.74
C TYR A 411 24.84 -4.48 -1.76
N ASN A 412 25.12 -5.77 -1.57
CA ASN A 412 26.49 -6.26 -1.52
C ASN A 412 27.23 -6.08 -2.86
N HIS A 413 26.55 -6.24 -4.00
CA HIS A 413 27.13 -5.94 -5.31
C HIS A 413 27.47 -4.45 -5.47
N TYR A 414 26.48 -3.56 -5.37
CA TYR A 414 26.68 -2.13 -5.65
C TYR A 414 27.51 -1.42 -4.57
N ARG A 415 27.28 -1.69 -3.27
CA ARG A 415 28.06 -1.10 -2.18
C ARG A 415 29.51 -1.60 -2.21
N TYR A 416 29.76 -2.91 -2.24
CA TYR A 416 31.09 -3.44 -1.97
C TYR A 416 31.85 -3.90 -3.23
N GLU A 417 31.20 -4.60 -4.16
CA GLU A 417 31.86 -5.07 -5.39
C GLU A 417 32.05 -3.93 -6.41
N LYS A 418 31.11 -2.98 -6.50
CA LYS A 418 31.21 -1.76 -7.31
C LYS A 418 31.71 -0.53 -6.54
N THR A 419 31.84 -0.60 -5.22
CA THR A 419 32.32 0.50 -4.34
C THR A 419 31.48 1.79 -4.36
N TRP A 420 30.19 1.73 -4.73
CA TRP A 420 29.33 2.92 -4.75
C TRP A 420 29.02 3.45 -3.35
N ASP A 421 28.79 4.76 -3.24
CA ASP A 421 28.32 5.37 -2.00
C ASP A 421 26.86 4.98 -1.73
N ARG A 422 26.50 4.81 -0.46
CA ARG A 422 25.13 4.44 -0.05
C ARG A 422 24.08 5.53 -0.37
N ASN A 423 24.52 6.74 -0.70
CA ASN A 423 23.70 7.89 -1.08
C ASN A 423 23.77 8.19 -2.60
N ASP A 424 24.39 7.33 -3.43
CA ASP A 424 24.33 7.44 -4.89
C ASP A 424 22.86 7.46 -5.34
N GLU A 425 22.53 8.39 -6.24
CA GLU A 425 21.13 8.69 -6.57
C GLU A 425 20.36 7.49 -7.16
N ARG A 426 21.06 6.55 -7.79
CA ARG A 426 20.52 5.33 -8.42
C ARG A 426 20.43 4.14 -7.45
N PHE A 427 21.06 4.23 -6.28
CA PHE A 427 21.19 3.13 -5.32
C PHE A 427 20.59 3.44 -3.95
N GLN A 428 20.46 4.72 -3.55
CA GLN A 428 20.08 5.14 -2.20
C GLN A 428 18.80 4.49 -1.63
N TYR A 429 17.76 4.25 -2.45
CA TYR A 429 16.53 3.63 -1.96
C TYR A 429 16.66 2.10 -1.82
N VAL A 430 17.53 1.46 -2.62
CA VAL A 430 17.89 0.05 -2.45
C VAL A 430 18.83 -0.13 -1.25
N ALA A 431 19.76 0.81 -1.05
CA ALA A 431 20.58 0.90 0.15
C ALA A 431 19.70 1.00 1.41
N GLN A 432 18.76 1.95 1.40
CA GLN A 432 17.81 2.13 2.49
C GLN A 432 16.90 0.90 2.70
N ALA A 433 16.43 0.25 1.63
CA ALA A 433 15.61 -0.97 1.71
C ALA A 433 16.29 -2.11 2.46
N TYR A 434 17.59 -2.31 2.19
CA TYR A 434 18.41 -3.26 2.94
C TYR A 434 18.63 -2.81 4.38
N GLU A 435 19.06 -1.56 4.59
CA GLU A 435 19.35 -0.99 5.92
C GLU A 435 18.13 -0.98 6.86
N THR A 436 16.90 -0.81 6.34
CA THR A 436 15.62 -0.94 7.08
C THR A 436 15.37 -2.36 7.61
N ARG A 437 16.04 -3.37 7.07
CA ARG A 437 15.77 -4.80 7.37
C ARG A 437 16.91 -5.52 8.08
N LEU A 438 18.00 -4.86 8.42
CA LEU A 438 19.16 -5.49 9.07
C LEU A 438 18.88 -5.94 10.52
N PRO A 439 19.34 -7.13 10.95
CA PRO A 439 19.77 -8.25 10.10
C PRO A 439 18.57 -8.86 9.37
N GLU A 440 18.72 -9.10 8.06
CA GLU A 440 17.63 -9.44 7.14
C GLU A 440 16.68 -10.54 7.62
N ASN A 441 15.38 -10.30 7.44
CA ASN A 441 14.37 -11.35 7.49
C ASN A 441 14.67 -12.47 6.48
N ASP A 442 14.29 -13.68 6.89
CA ASP A 442 14.50 -14.94 6.19
C ASP A 442 13.53 -15.16 5.01
N SER A 443 13.90 -16.03 4.05
CA SER A 443 13.06 -16.45 2.92
C SER A 443 13.11 -17.97 2.74
N GLN A 444 11.98 -18.56 2.35
CA GLN A 444 11.88 -19.98 2.01
C GLN A 444 12.05 -20.23 0.49
N ASP A 445 11.86 -19.23 -0.37
CA ASP A 445 11.69 -19.47 -1.82
C ASP A 445 12.93 -19.12 -2.66
N PHE A 446 13.79 -18.24 -2.17
CA PHE A 446 15.02 -17.75 -2.81
C PHE A 446 16.08 -17.43 -1.73
N PHE A 447 17.27 -16.95 -2.08
CA PHE A 447 18.27 -16.58 -1.06
C PHE A 447 17.77 -15.40 -0.19
N GLY A 448 17.40 -15.71 1.06
CA GLY A 448 17.31 -14.73 2.14
C GLY A 448 18.65 -14.56 2.85
N ASN A 449 18.72 -13.64 3.82
CA ASN A 449 19.87 -13.42 4.69
C ASN A 449 21.20 -13.16 3.93
N ALA A 450 21.18 -12.34 2.88
CA ALA A 450 22.38 -11.91 2.15
C ALA A 450 23.44 -11.28 3.05
N THR A 451 23.02 -10.65 4.17
CA THR A 451 23.90 -10.15 5.24
C THR A 451 24.83 -11.24 5.81
N LEU A 452 24.36 -12.50 5.88
CA LEU A 452 25.16 -13.65 6.30
C LEU A 452 25.90 -14.28 5.11
N LEU A 453 25.20 -14.48 3.99
CA LEU A 453 25.66 -15.34 2.89
C LEU A 453 26.57 -14.63 1.86
N PHE A 454 26.40 -13.33 1.64
CA PHE A 454 27.04 -12.60 0.53
C PHE A 454 27.83 -11.36 0.95
N THR A 455 27.83 -10.99 2.22
CA THR A 455 28.64 -9.86 2.73
C THR A 455 30.13 -10.15 2.57
N PRO A 456 30.88 -9.37 1.76
CA PRO A 456 32.30 -9.57 1.52
C PRO A 456 33.15 -8.97 2.64
N GLU A 457 34.41 -9.41 2.76
CA GLU A 457 35.34 -9.00 3.82
C GLU A 457 35.52 -7.47 3.97
N ALA A 458 35.34 -6.70 2.89
CA ALA A 458 35.36 -5.23 2.90
C ALA A 458 34.33 -4.58 3.87
N ALA A 459 33.24 -5.29 4.20
CA ALA A 459 32.27 -4.82 5.19
C ALA A 459 32.79 -4.80 6.64
N LEU A 460 33.98 -5.35 6.90
CA LEU A 460 34.65 -5.23 8.20
C LEU A 460 35.07 -3.78 8.51
N ASP A 461 35.41 -3.00 7.47
CA ASP A 461 35.86 -1.61 7.59
C ASP A 461 34.73 -0.58 7.40
N ASP A 462 33.70 -0.90 6.61
CA ASP A 462 32.43 -0.13 6.55
C ASP A 462 31.21 -1.08 6.59
N PRO A 463 30.75 -1.48 7.79
CA PRO A 463 29.60 -2.35 7.93
C PRO A 463 28.31 -1.64 7.53
N PRO A 464 27.29 -2.39 7.05
CA PRO A 464 26.01 -1.80 6.69
C PRO A 464 25.28 -1.32 7.94
N VAL A 465 24.65 -0.14 7.87
CA VAL A 465 24.11 0.56 9.05
C VAL A 465 22.62 0.28 9.17
N ALA A 466 22.22 -0.44 10.23
CA ALA A 466 20.80 -0.71 10.50
C ALA A 466 20.05 0.59 10.78
N LYS A 467 19.02 0.89 9.98
CA LYS A 467 18.11 2.01 10.22
C LYS A 467 16.94 1.55 11.08
N VAL A 468 16.74 2.18 12.23
CA VAL A 468 15.63 1.87 13.14
C VAL A 468 14.33 2.46 12.58
N PHE A 469 13.47 1.60 12.05
CA PHE A 469 12.07 1.91 11.76
C PHE A 469 11.17 1.33 12.86
N PRO A 470 10.01 1.93 13.18
CA PRO A 470 9.05 1.35 14.12
C PRO A 470 8.72 -0.08 13.74
N SER A 471 8.96 -1.02 14.65
CA SER A 471 9.32 -2.38 14.28
C SER A 471 8.35 -3.47 14.72
N HIS A 472 7.22 -3.14 15.37
CA HIS A 472 6.17 -4.15 15.63
C HIS A 472 4.76 -3.56 15.86
N PRO A 473 3.69 -4.31 15.53
CA PRO A 473 2.32 -3.99 15.98
C PRO A 473 2.14 -4.02 17.52
N SER A 474 3.12 -4.53 18.29
CA SER A 474 3.14 -4.46 19.75
C SER A 474 3.79 -3.17 20.31
N GLU A 475 4.50 -2.40 19.49
CA GLU A 475 4.98 -1.07 19.89
C GLU A 475 3.81 -0.08 19.79
N THR A 476 3.38 0.44 20.94
CA THR A 476 2.34 1.48 21.03
C THR A 476 2.93 2.86 20.73
N VAL A 477 4.13 3.15 21.22
CA VAL A 477 4.90 4.37 20.92
C VAL A 477 5.81 4.11 19.72
N ARG A 478 5.74 4.97 18.70
CA ARG A 478 6.54 4.88 17.46
C ARG A 478 7.21 6.23 17.17
N THR A 479 8.51 6.22 16.89
CA THR A 479 9.24 7.43 16.48
C THR A 479 8.83 7.88 15.09
N LEU A 480 8.76 9.20 14.88
CA LEU A 480 8.57 9.81 13.57
C LEU A 480 9.90 10.09 12.86
N ALA A 481 11.03 9.99 13.57
CA ALA A 481 12.38 10.17 13.02
C ALA A 481 12.81 9.07 12.03
N ALA A 482 11.97 8.08 11.77
CA ALA A 482 12.16 7.04 10.76
C ALA A 482 11.66 7.50 9.38
N ILE A 483 12.12 8.66 8.90
CA ILE A 483 11.69 9.21 7.61
C ILE A 483 12.16 8.28 6.48
N GLY A 484 11.23 7.89 5.61
CA GLY A 484 11.50 7.16 4.38
C GLY A 484 11.86 8.07 3.22
N SER A 485 11.15 9.20 3.08
CA SER A 485 11.45 10.24 2.09
C SER A 485 11.00 11.61 2.57
N VAL A 486 11.75 12.63 2.18
CA VAL A 486 11.28 14.03 2.16
C VAL A 486 10.64 14.24 0.79
N ARG A 487 9.41 14.75 0.77
CA ARG A 487 8.63 14.97 -0.46
C ARG A 487 8.76 16.40 -0.98
N HIS A 488 8.74 17.38 -0.08
CA HIS A 488 9.05 18.80 -0.36
C HIS A 488 9.34 19.56 0.94
N GLY A 489 9.84 20.78 0.82
CA GLY A 489 10.16 21.67 1.95
C GLY A 489 11.42 21.25 2.70
N LYS A 490 11.71 21.96 3.80
CA LYS A 490 12.89 21.69 4.63
C LYS A 490 12.51 20.70 5.73
N VAL A 491 13.09 19.51 5.70
CA VAL A 491 12.89 18.45 6.71
C VAL A 491 14.23 17.81 7.03
N ALA A 492 14.52 17.59 8.31
CA ALA A 492 15.73 16.94 8.79
C ALA A 492 15.42 16.02 9.99
N ILE A 493 16.20 14.94 10.15
CA ILE A 493 16.23 14.15 11.38
C ILE A 493 17.32 14.75 12.27
N LEU A 494 16.98 15.03 13.54
CA LEU A 494 17.89 15.55 14.56
C LEU A 494 17.79 14.69 15.83
N GLU A 495 18.74 14.84 16.74
CA GLU A 495 18.80 14.11 18.01
C GLU A 495 19.13 15.08 19.16
N GLU A 496 18.48 14.88 20.30
CA GLU A 496 18.68 15.63 21.54
C GLU A 496 18.65 14.63 22.70
N ASP A 497 19.73 14.54 23.48
CA ASP A 497 19.89 13.58 24.59
C ASP A 497 19.55 12.11 24.26
N GLY A 498 19.88 11.66 23.03
CA GLY A 498 19.57 10.30 22.55
C GLY A 498 18.12 10.10 22.09
N PHE A 499 17.30 11.16 22.06
CA PHE A 499 15.93 11.16 21.52
C PHE A 499 15.91 11.72 20.10
N PRO A 500 15.68 10.90 19.06
CA PRO A 500 15.62 11.37 17.68
C PRO A 500 14.23 11.93 17.34
N PHE A 501 14.19 13.01 16.57
CA PHE A 501 12.97 13.70 16.12
C PHE A 501 13.11 14.28 14.71
N VAL A 502 11.98 14.58 14.07
CA VAL A 502 11.92 15.26 12.77
C VAL A 502 11.77 16.76 12.99
N ARG A 503 12.69 17.58 12.47
CA ARG A 503 12.52 19.04 12.36
C ARG A 503 12.01 19.40 10.96
N ALA A 504 10.98 20.24 10.89
CA ALA A 504 10.44 20.75 9.63
C ALA A 504 10.11 22.25 9.71
N ASP A 505 10.22 22.93 8.55
CA ASP A 505 9.79 24.32 8.35
C ASP A 505 8.38 24.31 7.77
N ALA A 506 7.40 24.85 8.48
CA ALA A 506 6.00 24.87 8.03
C ALA A 506 5.65 26.14 7.21
N THR A 507 6.59 27.06 7.00
CA THR A 507 6.33 28.34 6.32
C THR A 507 6.34 28.25 4.79
N GLY A 508 5.73 29.25 4.14
CA GLY A 508 5.60 29.29 2.68
C GLY A 508 4.71 28.16 2.16
N ASP A 509 5.22 27.36 1.23
CA ASP A 509 4.55 26.17 0.69
C ASP A 509 4.46 25.03 1.73
N GLY A 510 5.21 25.13 2.84
CA GLY A 510 5.25 24.13 3.90
C GLY A 510 6.29 23.04 3.66
N ALA A 511 6.12 21.91 4.35
CA ALA A 511 6.99 20.75 4.25
C ALA A 511 6.21 19.44 4.34
N SER A 512 6.64 18.43 3.57
CA SER A 512 6.01 17.12 3.57
C SER A 512 7.04 15.99 3.56
N PHE A 513 6.79 14.95 4.36
CA PHE A 513 7.64 13.77 4.48
C PHE A 513 6.79 12.51 4.71
N ALA A 514 7.35 11.35 4.41
CA ALA A 514 6.70 10.07 4.61
C ALA A 514 7.46 9.17 5.61
N VAL A 515 6.72 8.54 6.51
CA VAL A 515 7.21 7.52 7.44
C VAL A 515 6.65 6.16 6.99
N PRO A 516 7.48 5.29 6.38
CA PRO A 516 7.08 3.94 5.99
C PRO A 516 7.01 3.04 7.22
N ARG A 517 6.23 1.96 7.13
CA ARG A 517 5.99 1.01 8.24
C ARG A 517 5.42 1.65 9.52
N GLN A 518 4.94 2.89 9.48
CA GLN A 518 4.30 3.57 10.60
C GLN A 518 3.14 2.74 11.17
N GLY A 519 2.24 2.27 10.28
CA GLY A 519 1.04 1.49 10.62
C GLY A 519 0.03 2.19 11.53
N PHE A 520 -1.26 1.84 11.42
CA PHE A 520 -2.31 2.42 12.25
C PHE A 520 -3.14 1.35 12.99
N PRO A 521 -3.50 1.55 14.26
CA PRO A 521 -4.42 0.66 14.99
C PRO A 521 -5.84 0.74 14.41
N ARG A 522 -6.72 -0.20 14.82
CA ARG A 522 -8.11 -0.23 14.32
C ARG A 522 -8.89 1.03 14.67
N THR A 523 -8.83 1.48 15.92
CA THR A 523 -9.32 2.79 16.42
C THR A 523 -8.55 3.12 17.68
N GLY A 524 -8.44 4.40 18.02
CA GLY A 524 -7.86 4.81 19.30
C GLY A 524 -7.75 6.32 19.47
N ILE A 525 -7.51 6.73 20.71
CA ILE A 525 -6.87 8.00 21.02
C ILE A 525 -5.39 7.82 20.70
N VAL A 526 -4.80 8.82 20.06
CA VAL A 526 -3.38 8.86 19.68
C VAL A 526 -2.79 10.15 20.22
N SER A 527 -1.56 10.07 20.74
CA SER A 527 -0.81 11.21 21.24
C SER A 527 0.38 11.51 20.34
N LEU A 528 0.56 12.76 19.93
CA LEU A 528 1.70 13.23 19.15
C LEU A 528 2.63 14.06 20.05
N LYS A 529 3.84 13.56 20.31
CA LYS A 529 4.89 14.34 20.96
C LYS A 529 5.49 15.34 19.97
N TYR A 530 5.36 16.64 20.22
CA TYR A 530 5.87 17.71 19.35
C TYR A 530 6.36 18.92 20.16
N ARG A 531 7.14 19.80 19.52
CA ARG A 531 7.36 21.19 19.94
C ARG A 531 7.35 22.10 18.73
N SER A 532 7.05 23.38 18.92
CA SER A 532 6.99 24.37 17.84
C SER A 532 7.41 25.76 18.32
N ASN A 533 7.81 26.63 17.39
CA ASN A 533 8.07 28.06 17.61
C ASN A 533 6.97 28.97 17.00
N GLY A 534 5.81 28.40 16.70
CA GLY A 534 4.66 29.06 16.11
C GLY A 534 3.51 28.08 15.89
N SER A 535 2.34 28.57 15.51
CA SER A 535 1.20 27.70 15.17
C SER A 535 1.30 27.15 13.74
N CYS A 536 0.92 25.89 13.53
CA CYS A 536 0.86 25.25 12.21
C CYS A 536 -0.30 24.24 12.08
N ARG A 537 -0.64 23.91 10.83
CA ARG A 537 -1.52 22.80 10.46
C ARG A 537 -0.65 21.60 10.11
N LEU A 538 -0.96 20.44 10.67
CA LEU A 538 -0.38 19.14 10.32
C LEU A 538 -1.47 18.24 9.73
N GLU A 539 -1.30 17.84 8.47
CA GLU A 539 -2.11 16.82 7.83
C GLU A 539 -1.41 15.47 7.89
N LEU A 540 -2.16 14.44 8.27
CA LEU A 540 -1.76 13.04 8.28
C LEU A 540 -2.54 12.31 7.19
N ALA A 541 -1.87 11.78 6.17
CA ALA A 541 -2.47 11.09 5.03
C ALA A 541 -1.82 9.71 4.76
N ARG A 542 -2.41 8.91 3.86
CA ARG A 542 -1.78 7.68 3.32
C ARG A 542 -1.08 7.95 1.99
N THR A 543 -1.70 8.78 1.17
CA THR A 543 -1.27 9.28 -0.13
C THR A 543 -1.73 10.72 -0.28
N LEU A 544 -1.13 11.49 -1.20
CA LEU A 544 -1.61 12.85 -1.50
C LEU A 544 -2.90 12.87 -2.34
N ALA A 545 -3.25 11.74 -2.98
CA ALA A 545 -4.43 11.63 -3.84
C ALA A 545 -5.76 11.59 -3.05
N GLN A 546 -5.69 11.28 -1.75
CA GLN A 546 -6.84 11.15 -0.86
C GLN A 546 -6.88 12.25 0.19
N ARG A 547 -8.09 12.54 0.67
CA ARG A 547 -8.31 13.40 1.85
C ARG A 547 -7.46 12.92 3.04
N PRO A 548 -6.82 13.83 3.81
CA PRO A 548 -6.10 13.46 5.03
C PRO A 548 -6.95 12.60 5.98
N LEU A 549 -6.33 11.60 6.61
CA LEU A 549 -6.91 10.82 7.71
C LEU A 549 -7.24 11.71 8.91
N ARG A 550 -6.41 12.73 9.13
CA ARG A 550 -6.62 13.74 10.16
C ARG A 550 -5.90 15.03 9.80
N THR A 551 -6.55 16.14 10.05
CA THR A 551 -5.94 17.48 10.10
C THR A 551 -5.86 17.90 11.57
N LEU A 552 -4.66 18.29 12.01
CA LEU A 552 -4.34 18.74 13.36
C LEU A 552 -3.93 20.22 13.29
N PHE A 553 -4.43 21.04 14.21
CA PHE A 553 -3.96 22.41 14.38
C PHE A 553 -3.04 22.42 15.60
N LEU A 554 -1.73 22.43 15.36
CA LEU A 554 -0.72 22.44 16.40
C LEU A 554 -0.47 23.89 16.84
N PRO A 555 -0.76 24.26 18.11
CA PRO A 555 -0.40 25.57 18.63
C PRO A 555 1.12 25.71 18.78
N ASP A 556 1.57 26.96 18.93
CA ASP A 556 2.91 27.24 19.42
C ASP A 556 3.12 26.64 20.81
N THR A 557 4.28 26.01 21.05
CA THR A 557 4.66 25.47 22.36
C THR A 557 5.78 26.27 23.03
N GLY A 558 6.23 27.37 22.42
CA GLY A 558 7.37 28.16 22.90
C GLY A 558 8.71 27.41 22.85
N GLY A 559 8.80 26.33 22.07
CA GLY A 559 9.94 25.43 22.03
C GLY A 559 9.92 24.29 23.06
N ASP A 560 8.91 24.20 23.94
CA ASP A 560 8.80 23.08 24.90
C ASP A 560 8.19 21.84 24.25
N TRP A 561 8.69 20.65 24.61
CA TRP A 561 8.05 19.38 24.24
C TRP A 561 6.69 19.20 24.92
N LYS A 562 5.66 18.89 24.13
CA LYS A 562 4.28 18.67 24.56
C LYS A 562 3.69 17.44 23.86
N GLN A 563 2.63 16.88 24.45
CA GLN A 563 1.85 15.75 23.91
C GLN A 563 0.52 16.26 23.36
N PHE A 564 0.22 16.04 22.09
CA PHE A 564 -1.03 16.48 21.45
C PHE A 564 -1.98 15.31 21.25
N ASP A 565 -3.12 15.30 21.94
CA ASP A 565 -4.07 14.18 21.91
C ASP A 565 -5.17 14.36 20.85
N PHE A 566 -5.38 13.33 20.02
CA PHE A 566 -6.41 13.29 18.97
C PHE A 566 -6.97 11.87 18.77
N VAL A 567 -8.01 11.72 17.95
CA VAL A 567 -8.62 10.41 17.63
C VAL A 567 -8.43 10.06 16.16
N LEU A 568 -8.06 8.81 15.89
CA LEU A 568 -8.01 8.25 14.52
C LEU A 568 -9.28 7.44 14.17
N PRO A 569 -9.87 7.63 12.98
CA PRO A 569 -11.04 6.88 12.51
C PRO A 569 -10.80 5.38 12.25
N THR A 570 -11.87 4.59 12.29
CA THR A 570 -11.84 3.10 12.16
C THR A 570 -11.25 2.57 10.85
N ALA A 571 -11.28 3.38 9.80
CA ALA A 571 -10.86 3.00 8.46
C ALA A 571 -9.33 2.90 8.30
N CYS A 572 -8.52 3.30 9.29
CA CYS A 572 -7.07 3.50 9.14
C CYS A 572 -6.21 2.23 9.07
N HIS A 573 -6.74 1.08 9.52
CA HIS A 573 -5.99 -0.14 9.88
C HIS A 573 -5.24 -0.90 8.77
N ARG A 574 -5.16 -0.38 7.53
CA ARG A 574 -4.66 -1.14 6.37
C ARG A 574 -3.43 -0.59 5.66
N SER A 575 -2.98 0.64 5.92
CA SER A 575 -1.77 1.17 5.26
C SER A 575 -0.54 1.09 6.16
N ASN A 576 0.60 0.72 5.57
CA ASN A 576 1.88 0.70 6.26
C ASN A 576 2.58 2.07 6.25
N THR A 577 2.28 2.98 5.32
CA THR A 577 2.92 4.30 5.22
C THR A 577 2.03 5.43 5.74
N ALA A 578 2.64 6.42 6.37
CA ALA A 578 2.02 7.68 6.78
C ALA A 578 2.75 8.86 6.12
N ILE A 579 1.98 9.78 5.52
CA ILE A 579 2.49 11.06 4.99
C ILE A 579 2.10 12.16 5.97
N TYR A 580 3.05 13.03 6.29
CA TYR A 580 2.89 14.19 7.16
C TYR A 580 3.12 15.44 6.31
N THR A 581 2.19 16.38 6.31
CA THR A 581 2.31 17.66 5.59
C THR A 581 2.04 18.80 6.56
N LEU A 582 3.00 19.71 6.71
CA LEU A 582 3.00 20.84 7.62
C LEU A 582 2.86 22.15 6.86
N GLN A 583 1.94 23.01 7.28
CA GLN A 583 1.75 24.36 6.70
C GLN A 583 1.33 25.36 7.79
N GLY A 584 1.96 26.54 7.88
CA GLY A 584 1.64 27.55 8.90
C GLY A 584 2.71 28.62 9.08
N GLY A 585 2.75 29.20 10.28
CA GLY A 585 3.70 30.28 10.63
C GLY A 585 4.98 29.80 11.33
N ALA A 586 5.06 28.54 11.71
CA ALA A 586 6.20 27.98 12.42
C ALA A 586 7.39 27.68 11.49
N THR A 587 8.52 28.33 11.71
CA THR A 587 9.79 28.04 11.00
C THR A 587 10.51 26.81 11.57
N GLN A 588 10.12 26.36 12.77
CA GLN A 588 10.60 25.15 13.41
C GLN A 588 9.44 24.41 14.06
N VAL A 589 9.09 23.26 13.50
CA VAL A 589 8.21 22.24 14.10
C VAL A 589 9.03 20.97 14.30
N ASP A 590 9.16 20.52 15.53
CA ASP A 590 9.85 19.26 15.85
C ASP A 590 8.81 18.18 16.23
N LEU A 591 8.82 17.05 15.54
CA LEU A 591 7.90 15.93 15.70
C LEU A 591 8.66 14.69 16.20
N GLY A 592 8.32 14.22 17.39
CA GLY A 592 9.03 13.14 18.09
C GLY A 592 8.43 11.76 17.87
N THR A 593 7.26 11.51 18.48
CA THR A 593 6.64 10.17 18.55
C THR A 593 5.13 10.22 18.41
N LEU A 594 4.53 9.17 17.86
CA LEU A 594 3.10 8.85 18.00
C LEU A 594 2.91 7.72 19.01
N ASP A 595 2.10 7.93 20.04
CA ASP A 595 1.63 6.89 20.96
C ASP A 595 0.19 6.48 20.62
N PHE A 596 0.01 5.22 20.26
CA PHE A 596 -1.27 4.58 19.91
C PHE A 596 -2.01 3.96 21.11
N ALA A 597 -1.45 3.99 22.31
CA ALA A 597 -2.12 3.58 23.55
C ALA A 597 -1.75 4.47 24.75
N PRO A 598 -1.99 5.80 24.71
CA PRO A 598 -1.53 6.77 25.71
C PRO A 598 -2.23 6.70 27.10
N GLY A 599 -2.89 5.59 27.41
CA GLY A 599 -3.58 5.33 28.68
C GLY A 599 -4.86 6.16 28.90
N GLU A 600 -5.53 5.91 30.03
CA GLU A 600 -6.73 6.68 30.43
C GLU A 600 -6.44 8.17 30.74
N GLN A 601 -5.16 8.53 30.91
CA GLN A 601 -4.70 9.91 31.10
C GLN A 601 -4.80 10.77 29.84
N ALA A 602 -4.93 10.16 28.65
CA ALA A 602 -5.36 10.85 27.45
C ALA A 602 -6.86 11.15 27.56
N LEU A 603 -7.18 12.23 28.28
CA LEU A 603 -8.53 12.63 28.66
C LEU A 603 -9.50 12.58 27.47
N ARG A 604 -10.74 12.17 27.75
CA ARG A 604 -11.84 12.20 26.77
C ARG A 604 -11.87 13.59 26.12
N ILE A 605 -11.64 13.68 24.81
CA ILE A 605 -11.56 14.95 24.10
C ILE A 605 -12.79 15.80 24.47
N LEU A 606 -12.55 16.90 25.18
CA LEU A 606 -13.52 17.62 25.98
C LEU A 606 -14.92 17.61 25.35
N SER A 607 -15.82 16.81 25.94
CA SER A 607 -17.24 16.98 25.71
C SER A 607 -17.63 18.40 26.15
N VAL A 608 -18.72 18.94 25.61
CA VAL A 608 -19.20 20.24 26.05
C VAL A 608 -20.50 20.03 26.83
N GLU A 609 -20.56 20.58 28.02
CA GLU A 609 -21.79 20.79 28.77
C GLU A 609 -22.25 22.22 28.52
N THR A 610 -23.51 22.39 28.15
CA THR A 610 -24.10 23.70 27.86
C THR A 610 -25.39 23.82 28.63
N HIS A 611 -25.53 24.87 29.43
CA HIS A 611 -26.77 25.22 30.10
C HIS A 611 -27.20 26.64 29.69
N PRO A 612 -28.36 26.83 29.04
CA PRO A 612 -29.26 25.79 28.53
C PRO A 612 -28.63 24.94 27.40
N LYS A 613 -29.28 23.82 27.05
CA LYS A 613 -28.83 22.94 25.96
C LYS A 613 -28.73 23.74 24.65
N VAL A 614 -27.61 23.61 23.94
CA VAL A 614 -27.46 24.14 22.57
C VAL A 614 -27.71 23.06 21.53
N VAL A 615 -28.21 23.45 20.36
CA VAL A 615 -28.23 22.55 19.19
C VAL A 615 -26.80 22.37 18.71
N ARG A 616 -26.44 21.14 18.36
CA ARG A 616 -25.10 20.77 17.90
C ARG A 616 -25.14 20.06 16.56
N GLU A 617 -24.09 20.25 15.77
CA GLU A 617 -23.76 19.49 14.57
C GLU A 617 -22.26 19.19 14.58
N ARG A 618 -21.88 18.03 14.08
CA ARG A 618 -20.49 17.63 13.91
C ARG A 618 -20.33 17.12 12.48
N ASP A 619 -19.38 17.68 11.75
CA ASP A 619 -19.04 17.25 10.39
C ASP A 619 -17.91 16.20 10.39
N PHE A 620 -17.48 15.81 9.19
CA PHE A 620 -16.49 14.75 8.97
C PHE A 620 -15.11 15.09 9.56
N ASP A 621 -14.73 16.37 9.58
CA ASP A 621 -13.48 16.85 10.20
C ASP A 621 -13.57 16.92 11.74
N GLN A 622 -14.77 16.72 12.28
CA GLN A 622 -15.14 16.86 13.69
C GLN A 622 -15.14 18.31 14.20
N VAL A 623 -15.45 19.29 13.35
CA VAL A 623 -15.75 20.65 13.82
C VAL A 623 -17.11 20.60 14.53
N ASP A 624 -17.13 21.02 15.79
CA ASP A 624 -18.34 21.05 16.61
C ASP A 624 -19.07 22.38 16.42
N ARG A 625 -20.08 22.40 15.54
CA ARG A 625 -20.94 23.59 15.35
C ARG A 625 -21.97 23.66 16.46
N HIS A 626 -22.06 24.82 17.13
CA HIS A 626 -23.00 25.10 18.21
C HIS A 626 -23.89 26.29 17.83
N TYR A 627 -25.17 26.23 18.20
CA TYR A 627 -26.14 27.25 17.85
C TYR A 627 -26.81 27.89 19.07
N PHE A 628 -26.81 29.22 19.13
CA PHE A 628 -27.15 30.02 20.31
C PHE A 628 -28.21 31.09 20.04
N HIS A 629 -29.11 31.29 20.98
CA HIS A 629 -30.11 32.36 20.95
C HIS A 629 -29.60 33.65 21.60
N THR A 630 -29.86 34.82 21.02
CA THR A 630 -29.46 36.09 21.64
C THR A 630 -30.32 36.43 22.87
N GLY A 631 -29.75 37.10 23.87
CA GLY A 631 -30.43 37.47 25.11
C GLY A 631 -30.59 36.34 26.14
N THR A 632 -30.14 35.13 25.81
CA THR A 632 -30.00 34.01 26.74
C THR A 632 -28.56 33.93 27.25
N GLU A 633 -28.34 33.89 28.57
CA GLU A 633 -27.01 33.53 29.11
C GLU A 633 -26.78 32.04 28.90
N TYR A 634 -25.69 31.70 28.22
CA TYR A 634 -25.19 30.33 28.11
C TYR A 634 -23.98 30.15 29.01
N ARG A 635 -24.08 29.15 29.89
CA ARG A 635 -22.94 28.57 30.61
C ARG A 635 -22.41 27.40 29.78
N ILE A 636 -21.17 27.51 29.32
CA ILE A 636 -20.47 26.49 28.54
C ILE A 636 -19.33 25.95 29.39
N ALA A 637 -19.43 24.70 29.79
CA ALA A 637 -18.44 24.00 30.62
C ALA A 637 -17.84 22.82 29.84
N PHE A 638 -16.56 22.56 30.08
CA PHE A 638 -15.84 21.41 29.55
C PHE A 638 -15.56 20.48 30.73
N PRO A 639 -16.25 19.34 30.87
CA PRO A 639 -16.30 18.59 32.12
C PRO A 639 -15.09 17.66 32.30
N ALA A 640 -14.75 17.45 33.56
CA ALA A 640 -13.86 16.39 34.06
C ALA A 640 -12.39 16.41 33.59
N ASP A 641 -11.67 17.52 33.80
CA ASP A 641 -10.47 17.56 34.68
C ASP A 641 -10.06 19.01 35.06
N LYS A 642 -11.08 19.86 35.34
CA LYS A 642 -10.96 21.33 35.43
C LYS A 642 -9.94 21.83 36.46
N ASP A 643 -9.72 21.07 37.54
CA ASP A 643 -8.86 21.47 38.65
C ASP A 643 -7.36 21.34 38.32
N ARG A 644 -7.00 20.91 37.10
CA ARG A 644 -5.62 20.70 36.64
C ARG A 644 -5.32 21.28 35.24
N ALA A 645 -6.28 21.95 34.61
CA ALA A 645 -6.15 22.45 33.24
C ALA A 645 -5.91 23.97 33.20
N ALA A 646 -4.96 24.40 32.38
CA ALA A 646 -4.94 25.78 31.88
C ALA A 646 -5.75 25.84 30.57
N PHE A 647 -6.77 26.68 30.53
CA PHE A 647 -7.59 26.90 29.33
C PHE A 647 -7.21 28.21 28.65
N SER A 648 -7.00 28.19 27.34
CA SER A 648 -6.96 29.38 26.49
C SER A 648 -7.99 29.27 25.37
N PHE A 649 -8.50 30.43 24.94
CA PHE A 649 -9.53 30.51 23.91
C PHE A 649 -9.16 31.62 22.93
N GLU A 650 -9.12 31.28 21.65
CA GLU A 650 -8.98 32.24 20.54
C GLU A 650 -10.37 32.43 19.89
N GLY A 651 -10.66 33.63 19.38
CA GLY A 651 -11.92 33.92 18.68
C GLY A 651 -13.17 34.00 19.57
N LEU A 652 -13.02 34.18 20.89
CA LEU A 652 -14.15 34.48 21.76
C LEU A 652 -14.76 35.86 21.42
N PRO A 653 -16.11 35.98 21.44
CA PRO A 653 -16.78 37.28 21.41
C PRO A 653 -16.35 38.17 22.57
N GLU A 654 -16.15 39.47 22.33
CA GLU A 654 -15.70 40.45 23.35
C GLU A 654 -16.57 40.51 24.62
N THR A 655 -17.84 40.13 24.53
CA THR A 655 -18.79 40.09 25.66
C THR A 655 -18.85 38.75 26.38
N ALA A 656 -18.03 37.77 25.98
CA ALA A 656 -17.90 36.50 26.68
C ALA A 656 -16.97 36.67 27.89
N THR A 657 -17.32 36.03 28.99
CA THR A 657 -16.50 36.00 30.22
C THR A 657 -16.06 34.57 30.48
N VAL A 658 -14.82 34.40 30.90
CA VAL A 658 -14.24 33.09 31.23
C VAL A 658 -14.00 33.04 32.73
N GLY A 659 -14.61 32.07 33.41
CA GLY A 659 -14.36 31.78 34.82
C GLY A 659 -13.05 31.02 35.02
N ASN A 660 -12.49 31.09 36.23
CA ASN A 660 -11.23 30.40 36.59
C ASN A 660 -11.28 28.86 36.39
N ASP A 661 -12.47 28.27 36.31
CA ASP A 661 -12.71 26.84 36.04
C ASP A 661 -12.84 26.53 34.53
N GLY A 662 -12.45 27.46 33.65
CA GLY A 662 -12.62 27.35 32.19
C GLY A 662 -14.07 27.41 31.71
N THR A 663 -15.05 27.67 32.59
CA THR A 663 -16.45 27.87 32.16
C THR A 663 -16.58 29.22 31.45
N ILE A 664 -17.07 29.21 30.22
CA ILE A 664 -17.46 30.43 29.53
C ILE A 664 -18.90 30.76 29.94
N ARG A 665 -19.15 32.02 30.32
CA ARG A 665 -20.48 32.62 30.38
C ARG A 665 -20.60 33.65 29.28
N TRP A 666 -21.59 33.50 28.42
CA TRP A 666 -21.84 34.43 27.33
C TRP A 666 -23.33 34.62 27.07
N THR A 667 -23.73 35.88 26.94
CA THR A 667 -25.07 36.27 26.49
C THR A 667 -24.93 36.90 25.11
N PRO A 668 -25.23 36.17 24.02
CA PRO A 668 -25.12 36.71 22.67
C PRO A 668 -26.08 37.90 22.49
N GLN A 669 -25.69 38.91 21.72
CA GLN A 669 -26.53 40.06 21.40
C GLN A 669 -26.87 40.08 19.91
N LYS A 670 -27.86 40.88 19.49
CA LYS A 670 -28.29 40.95 18.07
C LYS A 670 -27.16 41.21 17.08
N ARG A 671 -26.15 42.01 17.49
CA ARG A 671 -24.95 42.29 16.66
C ARG A 671 -24.09 41.05 16.35
N ASN A 672 -24.26 39.95 17.08
CA ASN A 672 -23.51 38.72 16.87
C ASN A 672 -24.12 37.80 15.80
N VAL A 673 -25.26 38.15 15.17
CA VAL A 673 -25.99 37.24 14.27
C VAL A 673 -25.39 37.13 12.86
N ALA A 674 -24.59 38.11 12.42
CA ALA A 674 -24.14 38.20 11.02
C ALA A 674 -23.16 37.10 10.59
N ASP A 675 -22.17 36.76 11.43
CA ASP A 675 -21.07 35.87 11.09
C ASP A 675 -20.90 34.73 12.11
N PRO A 676 -20.45 33.53 11.70
CA PRO A 676 -20.04 32.47 12.62
C PRO A 676 -18.78 32.87 13.40
N HIS A 677 -18.82 32.79 14.73
CA HIS A 677 -17.59 32.92 15.53
C HIS A 677 -16.87 31.57 15.53
N ILE A 678 -15.58 31.58 15.16
CA ILE A 678 -14.71 30.41 15.24
C ILE A 678 -13.99 30.45 16.58
N ILE A 679 -14.42 29.62 17.53
CA ILE A 679 -13.83 29.54 18.87
C ILE A 679 -12.85 28.37 18.87
N THR A 680 -11.59 28.67 19.07
CA THR A 680 -10.55 27.66 19.21
C THR A 680 -10.19 27.53 20.68
N LEU A 681 -10.57 26.41 21.28
CA LEU A 681 -10.20 26.03 22.64
C LEU A 681 -8.88 25.27 22.62
N THR A 682 -7.92 25.71 23.42
CA THR A 682 -6.74 24.93 23.79
C THR A 682 -6.78 24.67 25.30
N ALA A 683 -6.70 23.40 25.70
CA ALA A 683 -6.60 23.01 27.10
C ALA A 683 -5.25 22.31 27.33
N THR A 684 -4.50 22.78 28.32
CA THR A 684 -3.16 22.29 28.66
C THR A 684 -3.16 21.68 30.05
N PHE A 685 -2.68 20.44 30.17
CA PHE A 685 -2.62 19.66 31.41
C PHE A 685 -1.17 19.21 31.61
N GLY A 686 -0.36 20.02 32.27
CA GLY A 686 1.08 19.78 32.40
C GLY A 686 1.81 19.86 31.04
N ASP A 687 2.23 18.72 30.51
CA ASP A 687 2.84 18.58 29.19
C ASP A 687 1.83 18.22 28.08
N ARG A 688 0.59 17.85 28.42
CA ARG A 688 -0.45 17.49 27.43
C ARG A 688 -1.23 18.70 26.93
N ILE A 689 -1.59 18.68 25.66
CA ILE A 689 -2.39 19.68 24.95
C ILE A 689 -3.55 18.99 24.23
N VAL A 690 -4.76 19.50 24.43
CA VAL A 690 -5.95 19.17 23.65
C VAL A 690 -6.42 20.43 22.96
N LYS A 691 -6.55 20.42 21.63
CA LYS A 691 -7.14 21.53 20.85
C LYS A 691 -8.46 21.10 20.21
N ARG A 692 -9.51 21.92 20.40
CA ARG A 692 -10.86 21.74 19.86
C ARG A 692 -11.29 23.02 19.16
N GLN A 693 -11.83 22.90 17.96
CA GLN A 693 -12.41 24.03 17.22
C GLN A 693 -13.93 23.91 17.25
N TYR A 694 -14.59 24.99 17.64
CA TYR A 694 -16.04 25.14 17.66
C TYR A 694 -16.44 26.26 16.71
N GLU A 695 -17.59 26.11 16.07
CA GLU A 695 -18.17 27.15 15.23
C GLU A 695 -19.50 27.57 15.87
N TRP A 696 -19.54 28.77 16.44
CA TRP A 696 -20.70 29.29 17.14
C TRP A 696 -21.52 30.18 16.20
N ARG A 697 -22.80 29.85 16.03
CA ARG A 697 -23.74 30.59 15.18
C ARG A 697 -24.92 31.08 16.01
N MET A 698 -25.30 32.34 15.80
CA MET A 698 -26.24 33.06 16.67
C MET A 698 -27.52 33.40 15.90
N PHE A 699 -28.64 33.50 16.62
CA PHE A 699 -29.91 33.93 16.04
C PHE A 699 -30.73 34.74 17.04
N ASP A 700 -31.43 35.76 16.55
CA ASP A 700 -32.28 36.67 17.34
C ASP A 700 -33.71 36.16 17.49
N VAL A 701 -34.17 35.29 16.59
CA VAL A 701 -35.54 34.76 16.59
C VAL A 701 -35.51 33.23 16.54
N PRO A 702 -35.83 32.51 17.65
CA PRO A 702 -35.81 31.05 17.67
C PRO A 702 -36.75 30.44 16.65
N GLY A 703 -37.88 31.10 16.36
CA GLY A 703 -38.81 30.69 15.31
C GLY A 703 -38.25 30.84 13.89
N GLU A 704 -37.24 31.67 13.65
CA GLU A 704 -36.59 31.82 12.34
C GLU A 704 -35.48 30.78 12.16
N PHE A 705 -34.70 30.54 13.21
CA PHE A 705 -33.70 29.48 13.20
C PHE A 705 -34.33 28.08 13.24
N ALA A 706 -35.37 27.85 14.04
CA ALA A 706 -36.15 26.61 13.96
C ALA A 706 -36.89 26.48 12.63
N ARG A 707 -37.21 27.58 11.93
CA ARG A 707 -37.63 27.55 10.52
C ARG A 707 -36.52 27.11 9.57
N ARG A 708 -35.22 27.25 9.88
CA ARG A 708 -34.14 26.63 9.09
C ARG A 708 -34.33 25.11 9.10
N PHE A 709 -34.37 24.50 10.29
CA PHE A 709 -34.58 23.05 10.45
C PHE A 709 -35.97 22.58 9.99
N ALA A 710 -37.00 23.38 10.22
CA ALA A 710 -38.34 23.14 9.69
C ALA A 710 -38.49 23.55 8.20
N ASN A 711 -37.40 23.91 7.53
CA ASN A 711 -37.26 24.05 6.07
C ASN A 711 -36.16 23.12 5.51
N ASP A 712 -35.57 22.23 6.33
CA ASP A 712 -34.66 21.17 5.84
C ASP A 712 -35.42 20.10 5.03
N TYR A 713 -36.76 20.13 5.07
CA TYR A 713 -37.58 19.52 4.03
C TYR A 713 -37.49 20.36 2.74
N LYS A 714 -37.19 19.72 1.60
CA LYS A 714 -37.15 20.40 0.30
C LYS A 714 -38.56 20.93 -0.03
N LYS A 715 -38.81 22.24 0.18
CA LYS A 715 -40.13 22.90 -0.05
C LYS A 715 -40.77 22.65 -1.42
N GLN A 716 -39.96 22.32 -2.43
CA GLN A 716 -40.37 22.04 -3.80
C GLN A 716 -40.57 20.53 -4.09
N ALA A 717 -40.34 19.64 -3.12
CA ALA A 717 -40.73 18.24 -3.19
C ALA A 717 -42.14 18.07 -2.59
N ARG A 718 -42.97 17.20 -3.19
CA ARG A 718 -44.19 16.72 -2.52
C ARG A 718 -43.84 15.50 -1.67
N TYR A 719 -44.67 15.22 -0.68
CA TYR A 719 -44.49 14.17 0.32
C TYR A 719 -45.82 13.44 0.51
N THR A 720 -45.80 12.19 0.99
CA THR A 720 -47.05 11.45 1.24
C THR A 720 -47.95 12.25 2.18
N PRO A 721 -49.29 12.32 1.96
CA PRO A 721 -50.17 13.16 2.76
C PRO A 721 -50.05 12.89 4.27
N GLU A 722 -49.82 11.63 4.65
CA GLU A 722 -49.70 11.16 6.03
C GLU A 722 -48.39 11.63 6.67
N SER A 723 -47.24 11.41 6.01
CA SER A 723 -45.94 11.84 6.54
C SER A 723 -45.82 13.37 6.56
N LEU A 724 -46.33 14.05 5.54
CA LEU A 724 -46.37 15.51 5.46
C LEU A 724 -47.26 16.10 6.56
N LYS A 725 -48.44 15.52 6.80
CA LYS A 725 -49.35 15.95 7.87
C LYS A 725 -48.75 15.71 9.26
N ALA A 726 -48.08 14.58 9.48
CA ALA A 726 -47.38 14.29 10.74
C ALA A 726 -46.20 15.27 10.98
N TYR A 727 -45.41 15.53 9.95
CA TYR A 727 -44.33 16.52 9.97
C TYR A 727 -44.87 17.93 10.24
N GLN A 728 -45.84 18.40 9.46
CA GLN A 728 -46.46 19.72 9.62
C GLN A 728 -47.13 19.89 10.98
N ALA A 729 -47.75 18.85 11.53
CA ALA A 729 -48.31 18.87 12.88
C ALA A 729 -47.22 19.02 13.95
N THR A 730 -46.12 18.27 13.83
CA THR A 730 -44.97 18.37 14.74
C THR A 730 -44.28 19.73 14.64
N VAL A 731 -43.96 20.20 13.44
CA VAL A 731 -43.41 21.56 13.20
C VAL A 731 -44.33 22.65 13.74
N LYS A 732 -45.65 22.56 13.52
CA LYS A 732 -46.63 23.54 14.02
C LYS A 732 -46.71 23.52 15.56
N ARG A 733 -46.66 22.35 16.19
CA ARG A 733 -46.60 22.18 17.65
C ARG A 733 -45.33 22.82 18.21
N MET A 734 -44.18 22.47 17.62
CA MET A 734 -42.85 22.94 18.02
C MET A 734 -42.66 24.45 17.85
N LEU A 735 -43.05 25.02 16.70
CA LEU A 735 -43.06 26.47 16.47
C LEU A 735 -44.06 27.24 17.36
N ALA A 736 -44.98 26.56 18.06
CA ALA A 736 -45.85 27.15 19.07
C ALA A 736 -45.28 27.04 20.49
N VAL A 737 -44.47 26.02 20.79
CA VAL A 737 -43.66 25.94 22.03
C VAL A 737 -42.67 27.11 22.07
N LEU A 738 -41.97 27.36 20.95
CA LEU A 738 -41.01 28.48 20.77
C LEU A 738 -41.63 29.90 20.77
N LYS A 739 -42.89 30.06 21.19
CA LYS A 739 -43.55 31.37 21.40
C LYS A 739 -43.86 31.66 22.87
N ARG A 740 -43.52 30.76 23.79
CA ARG A 740 -43.84 30.86 25.22
C ARG A 740 -42.74 31.60 25.99
N PRO A 741 -43.04 32.29 27.11
CA PRO A 741 -42.00 32.74 28.03
C PRO A 741 -41.17 31.54 28.53
N LYS A 742 -39.84 31.70 28.65
CA LYS A 742 -38.82 30.64 28.87
C LYS A 742 -38.39 29.81 27.63
N MET A 743 -38.29 30.46 26.47
CA MET A 743 -37.91 29.84 25.18
C MET A 743 -36.59 29.06 25.09
N ALA A 744 -35.62 29.27 25.98
CA ALA A 744 -34.25 28.80 25.77
C ALA A 744 -33.99 27.35 26.20
N ASP A 745 -34.65 26.88 27.25
CA ASP A 745 -34.44 25.54 27.82
C ASP A 745 -35.01 24.45 26.88
N ASP A 746 -36.19 24.70 26.32
CA ASP A 746 -36.92 23.78 25.41
C ASP A 746 -36.35 23.77 23.97
N PHE A 747 -35.49 24.74 23.61
CA PHE A 747 -35.12 24.99 22.20
C PHE A 747 -34.34 23.85 21.55
N ALA A 748 -33.34 23.28 22.24
CA ALA A 748 -32.55 22.19 21.66
C ALA A 748 -33.37 20.91 21.47
N ASP A 749 -34.19 20.56 22.46
CA ASP A 749 -35.08 19.40 22.40
C ASP A 749 -36.15 19.60 21.30
N THR A 750 -36.67 20.82 21.15
CA THR A 750 -37.56 21.21 20.05
C THR A 750 -36.92 21.01 18.66
N VAL A 751 -35.66 21.41 18.48
CA VAL A 751 -34.97 21.27 17.19
C VAL A 751 -34.64 19.80 16.88
N GLU A 752 -34.31 18.98 17.88
CA GLU A 752 -34.09 17.55 17.65
C GLU A 752 -35.40 16.79 17.37
N GLU A 753 -36.53 17.22 17.93
CA GLU A 753 -37.86 16.70 17.57
C GLU A 753 -38.24 17.08 16.12
N ILE A 754 -37.92 18.32 15.67
CA ILE A 754 -38.06 18.73 14.27
C ILE A 754 -37.14 17.87 13.37
N ARG A 755 -35.87 17.69 13.71
CA ARG A 755 -34.92 16.84 12.95
C ARG A 755 -35.41 15.40 12.84
N THR A 756 -35.97 14.85 13.92
CA THR A 756 -36.57 13.52 13.94
C THR A 756 -37.78 13.44 13.02
N ALA A 757 -38.68 14.43 13.07
CA ALA A 757 -39.82 14.51 12.16
C ALA A 757 -39.39 14.72 10.69
N THR A 758 -38.31 15.47 10.42
CA THR A 758 -37.73 15.63 9.08
C THR A 758 -37.17 14.31 8.55
N LYS A 759 -36.47 13.53 9.38
CA LYS A 759 -35.99 12.17 9.03
C LYS A 759 -37.16 11.18 8.76
N SER A 760 -38.35 11.46 9.30
CA SER A 760 -39.58 10.67 9.10
C SER A 760 -40.46 11.13 7.92
N LEU A 761 -40.03 12.12 7.12
CA LEU A 761 -40.74 12.55 5.92
C LEU A 761 -40.56 11.55 4.77
N SER A 762 -41.65 11.19 4.09
CA SER A 762 -41.63 10.30 2.92
C SER A 762 -41.88 11.10 1.63
N PRO A 763 -40.84 11.45 0.84
CA PRO A 763 -41.01 12.20 -0.41
C PRO A 763 -41.72 11.38 -1.49
N ILE A 764 -42.51 12.06 -2.34
CA ILE A 764 -43.15 11.49 -3.53
C ILE A 764 -42.23 11.67 -4.74
N CYS A 765 -42.19 10.64 -5.61
CA CYS A 765 -41.46 10.58 -6.88
C CYS A 765 -42.18 9.63 -7.87
N ILE A 766 -42.37 9.90 -9.17
CA ILE A 766 -42.30 11.18 -9.92
C ILE A 766 -43.73 11.74 -10.18
N LYS A 767 -43.86 12.82 -10.97
CA LYS A 767 -44.02 14.19 -10.40
C LYS A 767 -43.10 14.39 -9.20
N ASN A 768 -42.31 15.47 -9.18
CA ASN A 768 -41.15 15.60 -8.30
C ASN A 768 -40.13 14.46 -8.48
N LEU A 769 -39.13 14.64 -9.35
CA LEU A 769 -37.79 14.14 -9.05
C LEU A 769 -36.82 15.28 -9.27
N LYS A 770 -36.32 15.82 -8.16
CA LYS A 770 -35.11 16.63 -8.23
C LYS A 770 -33.96 15.68 -8.50
N PRO A 771 -33.03 16.01 -9.40
CA PRO A 771 -31.78 15.29 -9.46
C PRO A 771 -31.16 15.29 -8.04
N ILE A 772 -30.53 14.17 -7.71
CA ILE A 772 -29.67 14.05 -6.53
C ILE A 772 -28.20 14.26 -6.89
N PHE A 773 -27.92 14.39 -8.19
CA PHE A 773 -26.66 14.70 -8.83
C PHE A 773 -26.95 15.21 -10.26
N GLU A 774 -26.35 16.33 -10.64
CA GLU A 774 -26.48 16.97 -11.96
C GLU A 774 -25.16 17.60 -12.40
N MET A 775 -24.72 17.30 -13.62
CA MET A 775 -23.57 17.94 -14.28
C MET A 775 -23.94 18.35 -15.71
N LYS A 776 -23.89 19.66 -15.97
CA LYS A 776 -24.12 20.24 -17.31
C LYS A 776 -22.87 20.29 -18.19
N PHE A 777 -21.68 20.31 -17.59
CA PHE A 777 -20.40 20.44 -18.31
C PHE A 777 -20.21 21.76 -19.08
N ASP A 778 -20.89 22.83 -18.67
CA ASP A 778 -20.79 24.20 -19.22
C ASP A 778 -19.43 24.87 -18.91
N GLY A 779 -18.33 24.32 -19.42
CA GLY A 779 -16.96 24.79 -19.18
C GLY A 779 -16.45 24.56 -17.76
N THR A 780 -17.21 23.86 -16.91
CA THR A 780 -16.84 23.53 -15.53
C THR A 780 -17.20 22.09 -15.19
N LEU A 781 -16.62 21.58 -14.10
CA LEU A 781 -16.97 20.29 -13.48
C LEU A 781 -17.86 20.48 -12.25
N HIS A 782 -18.60 21.59 -12.18
CA HIS A 782 -19.44 21.91 -11.03
C HIS A 782 -20.70 21.00 -10.99
N GLU A 783 -21.12 20.60 -9.79
CA GLU A 783 -22.34 19.81 -9.55
C GLU A 783 -23.47 20.74 -9.09
N GLU A 784 -24.61 20.72 -9.77
CA GLU A 784 -25.65 21.75 -9.56
C GLU A 784 -26.83 21.32 -8.67
N ALA A 785 -27.09 20.02 -8.49
CA ALA A 785 -28.28 19.54 -7.78
C ALA A 785 -28.14 19.48 -6.24
N GLY A 786 -26.94 19.76 -5.71
CA GLY A 786 -26.65 19.68 -4.28
C GLY A 786 -26.50 18.22 -3.81
N ALA A 787 -25.88 17.40 -4.64
CA ALA A 787 -25.19 16.21 -4.16
C ALA A 787 -24.20 16.68 -3.07
N VAL A 788 -24.26 16.08 -1.89
CA VAL A 788 -23.18 16.28 -0.92
C VAL A 788 -22.07 15.32 -1.36
N LEU A 789 -21.35 15.74 -2.39
CA LEU A 789 -20.06 15.18 -2.73
C LEU A 789 -19.09 15.62 -1.62
N GLU A 790 -18.25 14.69 -1.16
CA GLU A 790 -17.34 14.96 -0.03
C GLU A 790 -16.19 15.89 -0.43
N ASN A 791 -15.93 15.99 -1.74
CA ASN A 791 -14.99 16.86 -2.45
C ASN A 791 -15.67 17.35 -3.74
N GLU A 792 -15.11 18.33 -4.43
CA GLU A 792 -15.50 18.68 -5.81
C GLU A 792 -15.29 17.52 -6.79
N VAL A 793 -16.01 17.52 -7.91
CA VAL A 793 -15.77 16.55 -8.99
C VAL A 793 -14.40 16.84 -9.60
N THR A 794 -13.50 15.86 -9.55
CA THR A 794 -12.13 16.04 -10.03
C THR A 794 -11.89 15.19 -11.27
N LEU A 795 -11.37 15.83 -12.33
CA LEU A 795 -10.81 15.10 -13.46
C LEU A 795 -9.49 14.46 -12.99
N LYS A 796 -9.45 13.14 -12.99
CA LYS A 796 -8.27 12.35 -12.66
C LYS A 796 -7.65 11.80 -13.94
N THR A 797 -6.34 11.92 -14.04
CA THR A 797 -5.50 11.17 -14.99
C THR A 797 -4.88 9.99 -14.27
N PHE A 798 -4.53 8.95 -15.03
CA PHE A 798 -3.92 7.74 -14.47
C PHE A 798 -2.56 7.98 -13.77
N GLU A 799 -1.89 9.06 -14.16
CA GLU A 799 -0.53 9.41 -13.73
C GLU A 799 -0.50 10.43 -12.58
N TYR A 800 -1.66 10.81 -12.02
CA TYR A 800 -1.84 11.97 -11.12
C TYR A 800 -1.21 13.28 -11.65
N ARG A 801 -1.14 13.41 -12.98
CA ARG A 801 -0.57 14.58 -13.66
C ARG A 801 -1.59 15.73 -13.76
N PRO A 802 -1.11 16.98 -13.89
CA PRO A 802 -1.97 18.13 -14.13
C PRO A 802 -2.90 17.92 -15.33
N VAL A 803 -4.10 18.52 -15.25
CA VAL A 803 -5.06 18.50 -16.35
C VAL A 803 -4.46 19.20 -17.57
N SER A 804 -4.38 18.46 -18.68
CA SER A 804 -4.02 18.98 -20.01
C SER A 804 -5.16 18.68 -20.99
N PRO A 805 -5.37 19.54 -22.02
CA PRO A 805 -6.24 19.23 -23.16
C PRO A 805 -5.95 17.88 -23.84
N ASP A 806 -4.75 17.31 -23.65
CA ASP A 806 -4.38 15.98 -24.13
C ASP A 806 -5.26 14.85 -23.56
N TYR A 807 -5.81 15.05 -22.35
CA TYR A 807 -6.50 14.02 -21.57
C TYR A 807 -8.04 14.18 -21.57
N ALA A 808 -8.53 15.42 -21.58
CA ALA A 808 -9.94 15.76 -21.74
C ALA A 808 -10.09 17.21 -22.19
N GLU A 809 -11.19 17.55 -22.86
CA GLU A 809 -11.46 18.91 -23.34
C GLU A 809 -12.96 19.25 -23.29
N PHE A 810 -13.29 20.54 -23.20
CA PHE A 810 -14.66 21.00 -23.39
C PHE A 810 -14.93 21.24 -24.88
N ILE A 811 -16.03 20.69 -25.38
CA ILE A 811 -16.48 20.82 -26.77
C ILE A 811 -17.90 21.41 -26.82
N LEU A 812 -18.41 21.70 -28.02
CA LEU A 812 -19.79 22.12 -28.20
C LEU A 812 -20.77 21.01 -27.78
N GLY A 813 -21.64 21.31 -26.82
CA GLY A 813 -22.60 20.37 -26.25
C GLY A 813 -23.85 20.12 -27.11
N LYS A 814 -24.73 19.28 -26.58
CA LYS A 814 -26.16 19.22 -26.91
C LYS A 814 -26.87 20.50 -26.47
N THR A 815 -26.42 21.07 -25.35
CA THR A 815 -26.78 22.37 -24.79
C THR A 815 -25.51 22.98 -24.19
N GLY A 816 -25.15 24.21 -24.58
CA GLY A 816 -23.94 24.84 -24.05
C GLY A 816 -22.64 24.11 -24.41
N GLN A 817 -21.85 23.72 -23.41
CA GLN A 817 -20.61 22.93 -23.58
C GLN A 817 -20.73 21.53 -22.97
N ALA A 818 -19.95 20.59 -23.50
CA ALA A 818 -19.87 19.21 -23.04
C ALA A 818 -18.43 18.79 -22.76
N LEU A 819 -18.22 17.81 -21.87
CA LEU A 819 -16.89 17.28 -21.56
C LEU A 819 -16.57 16.04 -22.40
N GLN A 820 -15.54 16.12 -23.23
CA GLN A 820 -14.97 15.03 -24.02
C GLN A 820 -13.80 14.36 -23.26
N LEU A 821 -13.97 13.10 -22.84
CA LEU A 821 -12.86 12.30 -22.29
C LEU A 821 -12.08 11.63 -23.42
N LYS A 822 -10.75 11.44 -23.28
CA LYS A 822 -9.89 10.88 -24.35
C LYS A 822 -9.42 9.44 -24.12
N GLY A 823 -9.88 8.78 -23.05
CA GLY A 823 -9.64 7.35 -22.78
C GLY A 823 -8.43 7.05 -21.89
N ASP A 824 -7.89 8.06 -21.22
CA ASP A 824 -6.87 7.99 -20.16
C ASP A 824 -7.15 8.95 -18.98
N SER A 825 -8.37 9.50 -18.95
CA SER A 825 -8.91 10.36 -17.89
C SER A 825 -10.34 9.96 -17.54
N TYR A 826 -10.77 10.35 -16.33
CA TYR A 826 -12.10 10.09 -15.81
C TYR A 826 -12.48 11.13 -14.75
N LEU A 827 -13.77 11.22 -14.41
CA LEU A 827 -14.23 12.06 -13.31
C LEU A 827 -14.40 11.22 -12.04
N GLU A 828 -13.73 11.62 -10.97
CA GLU A 828 -13.95 11.11 -9.63
C GLU A 828 -15.03 11.95 -8.93
N LEU A 829 -16.11 11.29 -8.52
CA LEU A 829 -17.28 11.87 -7.85
C LEU A 829 -17.19 11.73 -6.31
N GLY A 830 -16.05 11.29 -5.79
CA GLY A 830 -15.88 10.92 -4.39
C GLY A 830 -16.75 9.74 -3.97
N ARG A 831 -17.04 9.66 -2.65
CA ARG A 831 -17.61 8.47 -2.00
C ARG A 831 -19.11 8.59 -1.70
N SER A 832 -19.78 9.65 -2.16
CA SER A 832 -21.14 10.00 -1.72
C SER A 832 -22.13 8.85 -1.86
N ARG A 833 -22.76 8.45 -0.76
CA ARG A 833 -23.78 7.37 -0.71
C ARG A 833 -25.03 7.69 -1.53
N LYS A 834 -25.33 8.99 -1.70
CA LYS A 834 -26.45 9.49 -2.51
C LYS A 834 -26.38 9.02 -3.96
N LEU A 835 -25.20 8.68 -4.48
CA LEU A 835 -25.04 8.17 -5.85
C LEU A 835 -25.44 6.69 -6.02
N GLN A 836 -25.90 6.03 -4.95
CA GLN A 836 -26.46 4.66 -4.98
C GLN A 836 -27.89 4.63 -4.38
N PRO A 837 -28.85 5.35 -4.97
CA PRO A 837 -30.22 5.37 -4.48
C PRO A 837 -30.93 4.01 -4.71
N ARG A 838 -31.76 3.57 -3.75
CA ARG A 838 -32.48 2.28 -3.82
C ARG A 838 -33.40 2.17 -5.05
N LYS A 839 -34.10 3.26 -5.38
CA LYS A 839 -34.86 3.43 -6.63
C LYS A 839 -34.15 4.48 -7.45
N MET A 840 -34.05 4.31 -8.77
CA MET A 840 -33.28 5.27 -9.54
C MET A 840 -33.73 5.48 -10.98
N THR A 841 -33.37 6.66 -11.47
CA THR A 841 -33.32 7.01 -12.89
C THR A 841 -31.98 7.66 -13.13
N PHE A 842 -31.26 7.21 -14.15
CA PHE A 842 -30.08 7.89 -14.65
C PHE A 842 -30.37 8.35 -16.09
N SER A 843 -29.90 9.54 -16.45
CA SER A 843 -30.10 10.18 -17.75
C SER A 843 -28.84 10.96 -18.13
N CYS A 844 -28.42 10.90 -19.38
CA CYS A 844 -27.36 11.76 -19.91
C CYS A 844 -27.46 11.88 -21.44
N TRP A 845 -26.81 12.88 -22.00
CA TRP A 845 -26.55 12.96 -23.43
C TRP A 845 -25.10 12.56 -23.70
N LEU A 846 -24.91 11.69 -24.71
CA LEU A 846 -23.60 11.19 -25.12
C LEU A 846 -23.36 11.46 -26.60
N LYS A 847 -22.12 11.77 -26.96
CA LYS A 847 -21.65 11.80 -28.36
C LYS A 847 -20.43 10.92 -28.52
N ALA A 848 -20.46 10.04 -29.51
CA ALA A 848 -19.39 9.09 -29.77
C ALA A 848 -18.19 9.75 -30.47
N PRO A 849 -16.95 9.37 -30.12
CA PRO A 849 -15.75 9.78 -30.83
C PRO A 849 -15.55 8.96 -32.11
N GLU A 850 -14.68 9.43 -33.00
CA GLU A 850 -14.22 8.61 -34.11
C GLU A 850 -13.38 7.41 -33.62
N ASN A 851 -13.67 6.23 -34.18
CA ASN A 851 -12.90 4.99 -34.04
C ASN A 851 -12.57 4.60 -32.58
N PHE A 852 -13.56 4.09 -31.85
CA PHE A 852 -13.43 3.62 -30.47
C PHE A 852 -14.00 2.21 -30.27
N TYR A 853 -13.31 1.43 -29.43
CA TYR A 853 -13.53 -0.01 -29.21
C TYR A 853 -13.48 -0.38 -27.73
N GLY A 854 -13.81 -1.63 -27.39
CA GLY A 854 -13.76 -2.17 -26.03
C GLY A 854 -14.89 -1.66 -25.13
N THR A 855 -14.70 -1.82 -23.81
CA THR A 855 -15.65 -1.36 -22.79
C THR A 855 -15.54 0.14 -22.58
N GLN A 856 -16.65 0.86 -22.68
CA GLN A 856 -16.73 2.30 -22.49
C GLN A 856 -17.77 2.58 -21.40
N VAL A 857 -17.31 3.06 -20.23
CA VAL A 857 -18.16 3.18 -19.03
C VAL A 857 -18.84 4.54 -18.98
N ILE A 858 -20.17 4.54 -18.86
CA ILE A 858 -20.95 5.77 -18.76
C ILE A 858 -20.95 6.24 -17.29
N PHE A 859 -21.30 5.36 -16.36
CA PHE A 859 -21.30 5.64 -14.92
C PHE A 859 -21.00 4.37 -14.11
N TRP A 860 -20.22 4.51 -13.03
CA TRP A 860 -19.87 3.40 -12.15
C TRP A 860 -20.08 3.77 -10.68
N ALA A 861 -20.92 2.98 -10.00
CA ALA A 861 -21.33 3.19 -8.61
C ALA A 861 -21.30 1.88 -7.80
N ARG A 862 -20.18 1.16 -7.83
CA ARG A 862 -19.88 -0.03 -7.01
C ARG A 862 -18.37 -0.20 -6.81
N GLY A 863 -17.93 -1.08 -5.91
CA GLY A 863 -16.49 -1.34 -5.68
C GLY A 863 -15.88 -2.28 -6.72
N PHE A 864 -16.42 -3.50 -6.77
CA PHE A 864 -16.19 -4.54 -7.77
C PHE A 864 -17.51 -4.92 -8.48
N VAL A 865 -17.45 -5.67 -9.57
CA VAL A 865 -18.60 -5.94 -10.44
C VAL A 865 -19.70 -6.73 -9.73
N GLY A 866 -19.34 -7.60 -8.80
CA GLY A 866 -20.26 -8.38 -7.96
C GLY A 866 -20.69 -7.68 -6.66
N ASP A 867 -20.05 -6.56 -6.30
CA ASP A 867 -20.42 -5.78 -5.12
C ASP A 867 -21.77 -5.09 -5.32
N ASN A 868 -22.42 -4.77 -4.21
CA ASN A 868 -23.65 -4.01 -4.26
C ASN A 868 -23.41 -2.58 -4.80
N GLY A 869 -24.32 -2.17 -5.69
CA GLY A 869 -24.37 -0.85 -6.29
C GLY A 869 -24.96 -0.94 -7.69
N TRP A 870 -24.55 -0.06 -8.59
CA TRP A 870 -24.97 -0.10 -10.00
C TRP A 870 -23.87 0.36 -10.95
N HIS A 871 -23.99 0.04 -12.23
CA HIS A 871 -23.19 0.64 -13.29
C HIS A 871 -23.93 0.62 -14.63
N LEU A 872 -23.49 1.51 -15.54
CA LEU A 872 -23.97 1.61 -16.91
C LEU A 872 -22.76 1.73 -17.84
N LEU A 873 -22.68 0.85 -18.85
CA LEU A 873 -21.58 0.81 -19.81
C LEU A 873 -22.04 0.39 -21.21
N THR A 874 -21.12 0.49 -22.17
CA THR A 874 -21.27 -0.04 -23.53
C THR A 874 -20.07 -0.93 -23.87
N ARG A 875 -20.26 -1.90 -24.76
CA ARG A 875 -19.19 -2.67 -25.44
C ARG A 875 -19.51 -2.79 -26.93
N ASP A 876 -18.56 -3.27 -27.71
CA ASP A 876 -18.66 -3.33 -29.17
C ASP A 876 -19.90 -4.12 -29.67
N ASP A 877 -20.27 -5.19 -28.97
CA ASP A 877 -21.42 -6.06 -29.23
C ASP A 877 -22.59 -5.88 -28.22
N ALA A 878 -22.51 -4.83 -27.40
CA ALA A 878 -23.46 -4.50 -26.35
C ALA A 878 -23.62 -2.98 -26.23
N PRO A 879 -24.47 -2.34 -27.07
CA PRO A 879 -24.67 -0.88 -27.07
C PRO A 879 -25.05 -0.33 -25.69
N LEU A 880 -25.77 -1.10 -24.88
CA LEU A 880 -26.08 -0.71 -23.50
C LEU A 880 -26.16 -1.95 -22.61
N GLU A 881 -25.40 -1.92 -21.52
CA GLU A 881 -25.47 -2.90 -20.44
C GLU A 881 -25.65 -2.18 -19.10
N PHE A 882 -26.67 -2.61 -18.37
CA PHE A 882 -27.07 -2.05 -17.10
C PHE A 882 -27.07 -3.13 -16.02
N SER A 883 -26.36 -2.89 -14.91
CA SER A 883 -26.27 -3.84 -13.80
C SER A 883 -26.63 -3.17 -12.48
N VAL A 884 -27.37 -3.88 -11.63
CA VAL A 884 -27.88 -3.41 -10.33
C VAL A 884 -27.80 -4.51 -9.25
N GLY A 885 -27.61 -4.08 -8.00
CA GLY A 885 -27.50 -4.96 -6.84
C GLY A 885 -26.15 -5.69 -6.75
N ALA A 886 -26.11 -6.73 -5.90
CA ALA A 886 -24.97 -7.61 -5.71
C ALA A 886 -25.21 -8.99 -6.34
N ALA A 887 -24.16 -9.79 -6.51
CA ALA A 887 -24.30 -11.20 -6.91
C ALA A 887 -24.93 -12.04 -5.79
N VAL A 888 -25.91 -12.90 -6.13
CA VAL A 888 -26.61 -13.78 -5.16
C VAL A 888 -26.95 -15.11 -5.83
N GLU A 889 -26.59 -16.23 -5.18
CA GLU A 889 -26.86 -17.64 -5.58
C GLU A 889 -26.36 -18.06 -6.98
N SER A 890 -25.77 -17.13 -7.72
CA SER A 890 -25.04 -17.27 -8.97
C SER A 890 -24.08 -16.07 -9.06
N ASP A 891 -22.91 -16.22 -9.68
CA ASP A 891 -21.77 -15.27 -9.61
C ASP A 891 -21.99 -13.88 -10.27
N ARG A 892 -23.24 -13.44 -10.51
CA ARG A 892 -23.55 -12.18 -11.18
C ARG A 892 -24.72 -11.43 -10.52
N PRO A 893 -24.65 -10.09 -10.41
CA PRO A 893 -25.80 -9.26 -10.07
C PRO A 893 -26.90 -9.32 -11.14
N TYR A 894 -28.02 -8.65 -10.88
CA TYR A 894 -29.05 -8.46 -11.90
C TYR A 894 -28.50 -7.55 -13.02
N GLU A 895 -28.44 -8.08 -14.24
CA GLU A 895 -27.72 -7.52 -15.39
C GLU A 895 -28.59 -7.66 -16.64
N LEU A 896 -28.77 -6.55 -17.36
CA LEU A 896 -29.58 -6.45 -18.57
C LEU A 896 -28.72 -5.92 -19.72
N THR A 897 -28.53 -6.73 -20.75
CA THR A 897 -27.68 -6.39 -21.90
C THR A 897 -28.52 -6.30 -23.17
N VAL A 898 -28.52 -5.13 -23.81
CA VAL A 898 -28.99 -4.95 -25.19
C VAL A 898 -27.88 -5.43 -26.13
N ARG A 899 -28.22 -6.20 -27.16
CA ARG A 899 -27.26 -6.72 -28.15
C ARG A 899 -27.42 -6.03 -29.50
N GLY A 900 -26.30 -5.70 -30.13
CA GLY A 900 -26.21 -4.99 -31.41
C GLY A 900 -24.80 -4.43 -31.60
N ASN A 901 -24.52 -3.84 -32.77
CA ASN A 901 -23.30 -3.08 -32.98
C ASN A 901 -23.45 -1.72 -32.27
N ARG A 902 -22.52 -1.35 -31.38
CA ARG A 902 -22.59 -0.06 -30.66
C ARG A 902 -22.73 1.15 -31.59
N ASN A 903 -22.07 1.14 -32.74
CA ASN A 903 -22.00 2.30 -33.63
C ASN A 903 -23.36 2.62 -34.29
N ASP A 904 -24.27 1.64 -34.39
CA ASP A 904 -25.64 1.85 -34.89
C ASP A 904 -26.50 2.65 -33.89
N PHE A 905 -26.18 2.53 -32.59
CA PHE A 905 -26.86 3.23 -31.50
C PHE A 905 -26.19 4.58 -31.18
N PHE A 906 -24.87 4.67 -31.37
CA PHE A 906 -24.05 5.86 -31.10
C PHE A 906 -23.24 6.27 -32.33
N PRO A 907 -23.87 6.83 -33.37
CA PRO A 907 -23.14 7.41 -34.50
C PRO A 907 -22.40 8.69 -34.08
N THR A 908 -21.25 8.95 -34.70
CA THR A 908 -20.27 9.96 -34.27
C THR A 908 -20.68 11.40 -34.57
N ASP A 909 -21.68 11.61 -35.42
CA ASP A 909 -22.12 12.91 -35.92
C ASP A 909 -23.19 13.58 -35.04
N ARG A 910 -23.88 12.83 -34.17
CA ARG A 910 -25.00 13.33 -33.35
C ARG A 910 -24.87 13.04 -31.85
N TRP A 911 -25.65 13.78 -31.08
CA TRP A 911 -25.94 13.49 -29.68
C TRP A 911 -27.03 12.43 -29.55
N VAL A 912 -26.88 11.54 -28.56
CA VAL A 912 -27.79 10.44 -28.22
C VAL A 912 -28.19 10.56 -26.76
N HIS A 913 -29.49 10.55 -26.47
CA HIS A 913 -29.96 10.52 -25.08
C HIS A 913 -29.98 9.07 -24.58
N VAL A 914 -29.35 8.83 -23.42
CA VAL A 914 -29.34 7.52 -22.76
C VAL A 914 -29.99 7.65 -21.40
N ALA A 915 -30.92 6.75 -21.10
CA ALA A 915 -31.48 6.65 -19.75
C ALA A 915 -31.72 5.21 -19.31
N VAL A 916 -31.70 4.99 -17.99
CA VAL A 916 -32.08 3.72 -17.35
C VAL A 916 -32.92 4.00 -16.10
N THR A 917 -33.88 3.13 -15.81
CA THR A 917 -34.66 3.18 -14.56
C THR A 917 -34.57 1.85 -13.81
N PHE A 918 -34.70 1.89 -12.49
CA PHE A 918 -34.75 0.72 -11.62
C PHE A 918 -35.70 0.93 -10.43
N ASP A 919 -36.68 0.05 -10.31
CA ASP A 919 -37.60 -0.04 -9.16
C ASP A 919 -37.60 -1.47 -8.58
N PRO A 920 -36.86 -1.74 -7.48
CA PRO A 920 -36.85 -3.05 -6.83
C PRO A 920 -38.21 -3.44 -6.24
N ASP A 921 -39.11 -2.48 -5.98
CA ASP A 921 -40.45 -2.80 -5.44
C ASP A 921 -41.40 -3.33 -6.56
N LYS A 922 -40.99 -3.19 -7.82
CA LYS A 922 -41.67 -3.78 -9.00
C LYS A 922 -40.84 -4.89 -9.67
N GLU A 923 -39.65 -5.17 -9.14
CA GLU A 923 -38.65 -6.05 -9.76
C GLU A 923 -38.29 -5.65 -11.20
N GLU A 924 -38.33 -4.34 -11.50
CA GLU A 924 -38.25 -3.81 -12.86
C GLU A 924 -36.99 -2.95 -13.07
N ALA A 925 -36.25 -3.23 -14.15
CA ALA A 925 -35.15 -2.42 -14.66
C ALA A 925 -35.36 -2.17 -16.15
N LEU A 926 -35.33 -0.92 -16.59
CA LEU A 926 -35.61 -0.53 -17.99
C LEU A 926 -34.47 0.29 -18.57
N LEU A 927 -34.27 0.15 -19.88
CA LEU A 927 -33.23 0.83 -20.65
C LEU A 927 -33.85 1.62 -21.79
N TYR A 928 -33.29 2.80 -22.09
CA TYR A 928 -33.82 3.71 -23.09
C TYR A 928 -32.70 4.39 -23.89
N ILE A 929 -32.95 4.56 -25.19
CA ILE A 929 -32.17 5.44 -26.08
C ILE A 929 -33.13 6.36 -26.84
N ASP A 930 -32.80 7.65 -26.89
CA ASP A 930 -33.62 8.71 -27.52
C ASP A 930 -35.10 8.65 -27.09
N GLY A 931 -35.33 8.42 -25.79
CA GLY A 931 -36.66 8.31 -25.17
C GLY A 931 -37.42 7.01 -25.45
N LYS A 932 -36.87 6.10 -26.27
CA LYS A 932 -37.50 4.83 -26.64
C LYS A 932 -36.99 3.70 -25.77
N ARG A 933 -37.91 2.93 -25.18
CA ARG A 933 -37.60 1.71 -24.41
C ARG A 933 -36.90 0.68 -25.30
N LEU A 934 -35.85 0.07 -24.78
CA LEU A 934 -35.10 -1.02 -25.40
C LEU A 934 -35.45 -2.33 -24.71
N GLU A 935 -35.57 -3.41 -25.50
CA GLU A 935 -35.76 -4.75 -24.97
C GLU A 935 -34.40 -5.49 -24.87
N PRO A 936 -33.95 -5.88 -23.67
CA PRO A 936 -32.69 -6.57 -23.49
C PRO A 936 -32.74 -7.96 -24.14
N LYS A 937 -31.65 -8.35 -24.80
CA LYS A 937 -31.53 -9.68 -25.43
C LYS A 937 -30.93 -10.72 -24.51
N HIS A 938 -30.35 -10.28 -23.40
CA HIS A 938 -29.69 -11.13 -22.42
C HIS A 938 -29.93 -10.56 -21.02
N VAL A 939 -30.32 -11.43 -20.09
CA VAL A 939 -30.63 -11.09 -18.70
C VAL A 939 -29.95 -12.11 -17.78
N ARG A 940 -29.31 -11.65 -16.70
CA ARG A 940 -28.60 -12.46 -15.70
C ARG A 940 -28.95 -12.01 -14.29
N GLY A 941 -28.64 -12.86 -13.32
CA GLY A 941 -28.94 -12.63 -11.91
C GLY A 941 -30.41 -12.85 -11.55
N VAL A 942 -30.72 -12.72 -10.27
CA VAL A 942 -32.07 -12.93 -9.71
C VAL A 942 -32.73 -11.57 -9.51
N LYS A 943 -33.74 -11.22 -10.33
CA LYS A 943 -34.38 -9.89 -10.31
C LYS A 943 -35.06 -9.59 -8.97
N GLU A 944 -35.62 -10.62 -8.35
CA GLU A 944 -36.32 -10.59 -7.06
C GLU A 944 -35.38 -10.27 -5.89
N LYS A 945 -34.06 -10.41 -6.10
CA LYS A 945 -33.00 -10.12 -5.13
C LYS A 945 -32.18 -8.89 -5.51
N ALA A 946 -32.50 -8.22 -6.62
CA ALA A 946 -31.86 -6.99 -7.02
C ALA A 946 -32.22 -5.85 -6.06
N MET A 947 -31.23 -5.31 -5.37
CA MET A 947 -31.41 -4.13 -4.51
C MET A 947 -30.12 -3.32 -4.46
N ILE A 948 -30.22 -2.02 -4.73
CA ILE A 948 -29.12 -1.08 -4.53
C ILE A 948 -29.08 -0.71 -3.04
N LEU A 949 -27.93 -0.92 -2.41
CA LEU A 949 -27.58 -0.56 -1.04
C LEU A 949 -26.50 0.53 -1.08
N GLU A 950 -26.62 1.50 -0.18
CA GLU A 950 -25.65 2.58 -0.06
C GLU A 950 -24.29 2.06 0.42
N THR A 951 -23.21 2.33 -0.32
CA THR A 951 -21.84 2.04 0.09
C THR A 951 -20.95 3.28 -0.03
N ASP A 952 -19.85 3.31 0.69
CA ASP A 952 -18.87 4.42 0.66
C ASP A 952 -17.79 4.21 -0.41
N VAL A 953 -18.01 3.36 -1.41
CA VAL A 953 -17.09 3.19 -2.55
C VAL A 953 -16.96 4.50 -3.35
N THR A 954 -15.83 4.71 -4.01
CA THR A 954 -15.66 5.80 -4.98
C THR A 954 -16.60 5.61 -6.17
N LYS A 955 -17.19 6.70 -6.67
CA LYS A 955 -18.03 6.71 -7.88
C LYS A 955 -17.29 7.44 -9.00
N THR A 956 -17.46 6.97 -10.24
CA THR A 956 -16.72 7.48 -11.39
C THR A 956 -17.57 7.60 -12.66
N ILE A 957 -17.35 8.67 -13.43
CA ILE A 957 -17.80 8.80 -14.82
C ILE A 957 -16.62 8.51 -15.72
N GLY A 958 -16.82 7.69 -16.75
CA GLY A 958 -15.78 7.37 -17.73
C GLY A 958 -14.79 6.28 -17.31
N LEU A 959 -14.99 5.62 -16.17
CA LEU A 959 -14.10 4.57 -15.65
C LEU A 959 -14.88 3.44 -15.00
N GLU A 960 -14.43 2.20 -15.22
CA GLU A 960 -14.91 0.94 -14.60
C GLU A 960 -14.54 0.81 -13.10
N GLY A 961 -14.73 1.90 -12.35
CA GLY A 961 -14.27 2.05 -10.97
C GLY A 961 -12.75 2.07 -10.86
N GLU A 962 -12.27 2.58 -9.73
CA GLU A 962 -10.83 2.63 -9.46
C GLU A 962 -10.19 1.22 -9.36
N SER A 963 -11.00 0.16 -9.24
CA SER A 963 -10.56 -1.21 -8.99
C SER A 963 -10.25 -2.03 -10.24
N TYR A 964 -10.99 -1.81 -11.34
CA TYR A 964 -10.73 -2.54 -12.58
C TYR A 964 -9.92 -1.73 -13.56
N LEU A 965 -10.29 -0.46 -13.78
CA LEU A 965 -9.64 0.48 -14.70
C LEU A 965 -9.72 0.10 -16.20
N THR A 966 -10.21 -1.10 -16.54
CA THR A 966 -10.27 -1.64 -17.93
C THR A 966 -11.17 -0.83 -18.86
N GLY A 967 -12.37 -0.48 -18.42
CA GLY A 967 -13.33 0.27 -19.21
C GLY A 967 -13.15 1.77 -19.05
N MET A 968 -12.39 2.40 -19.94
CA MET A 968 -12.24 3.86 -20.00
C MET A 968 -13.09 4.44 -21.13
N SER A 969 -13.71 5.58 -20.88
CA SER A 969 -14.58 6.24 -21.85
C SER A 969 -13.84 7.24 -22.73
N ARG A 970 -14.23 7.22 -24.00
CA ARG A 970 -13.90 8.23 -25.01
C ARG A 970 -15.16 8.98 -25.48
N PHE A 971 -16.30 8.89 -24.76
CA PHE A 971 -17.49 9.68 -25.06
C PHE A 971 -17.32 11.14 -24.64
N ALA A 972 -18.01 12.04 -25.34
CA ALA A 972 -18.40 13.33 -24.77
C ALA A 972 -19.70 13.20 -23.98
N TYR A 973 -19.76 13.88 -22.84
CA TYR A 973 -20.86 13.86 -21.88
C TYR A 973 -21.48 15.24 -21.75
N ASP A 974 -22.80 15.27 -21.76
CA ASP A 974 -23.60 16.48 -21.56
C ASP A 974 -24.84 16.15 -20.69
N GLU A 975 -25.34 17.15 -19.97
CA GLU A 975 -26.66 17.12 -19.29
C GLU A 975 -26.91 15.87 -18.42
N MET A 976 -25.88 15.42 -17.69
CA MET A 976 -25.91 14.18 -16.90
C MET A 976 -26.66 14.36 -15.58
N ARG A 977 -27.60 13.45 -15.29
CA ARG A 977 -28.48 13.49 -14.12
C ARG A 977 -28.70 12.10 -13.52
N LEU A 978 -28.70 12.04 -12.20
CA LEU A 978 -29.17 10.90 -11.42
C LEU A 978 -30.32 11.36 -10.50
N TYR A 979 -31.35 10.53 -10.37
CA TYR A 979 -32.53 10.80 -9.56
C TYR A 979 -32.83 9.64 -8.60
N ASN A 980 -33.33 9.93 -7.39
CA ASN A 980 -33.71 8.93 -6.38
C ASN A 980 -35.16 8.45 -6.56
N GLY A 981 -35.46 7.83 -7.70
CA GLY A 981 -36.76 7.30 -8.07
C GLY A 981 -36.79 6.82 -9.51
N ALA A 982 -37.67 5.87 -9.84
CA ALA A 982 -37.83 5.35 -11.19
C ALA A 982 -38.87 6.16 -11.98
N ALA A 983 -38.45 6.69 -13.14
CA ALA A 983 -39.29 7.46 -14.05
C ALA A 983 -40.26 6.60 -14.86
N THR A 984 -41.38 7.19 -15.26
CA THR A 984 -42.26 6.57 -16.26
C THR A 984 -41.70 6.74 -17.67
N PRO A 985 -42.13 5.92 -18.66
CA PRO A 985 -41.70 6.06 -20.05
C PRO A 985 -41.95 7.47 -20.63
N GLU A 986 -43.04 8.13 -20.24
CA GLU A 986 -43.40 9.49 -20.67
C GLU A 986 -42.42 10.53 -20.12
N GLU A 987 -41.96 10.36 -18.88
CA GLU A 987 -40.99 11.24 -18.24
C GLU A 987 -39.59 11.06 -18.85
N ILE A 988 -39.21 9.82 -19.19
CA ILE A 988 -38.00 9.56 -19.98
C ILE A 988 -38.11 10.16 -21.39
N GLN A 989 -39.30 10.15 -22.01
CA GLN A 989 -39.52 10.78 -23.31
C GLN A 989 -39.42 12.31 -23.24
N ALA A 990 -39.84 12.95 -22.14
CA ALA A 990 -39.66 14.39 -21.93
C ALA A 990 -38.17 14.76 -21.80
N LEU A 991 -37.41 14.02 -20.97
CA LEU A 991 -35.95 14.18 -20.84
C LEU A 991 -35.23 14.04 -22.20
N ALA A 992 -35.63 13.07 -23.01
CA ALA A 992 -35.06 12.82 -24.34
C ALA A 992 -35.32 13.94 -25.36
N LYS A 993 -36.30 14.82 -25.13
CA LYS A 993 -36.55 15.99 -25.98
C LYS A 993 -35.85 17.26 -25.51
N GLY A 994 -35.28 17.26 -24.30
CA GLY A 994 -34.84 18.49 -23.64
C GLY A 994 -35.99 19.38 -23.16
N GLU A 995 -37.16 18.79 -22.87
CA GLU A 995 -38.26 19.48 -22.18
C GLU A 995 -37.86 19.61 -20.69
N GLU A 996 -37.28 20.76 -20.29
CA GLU A 996 -36.78 21.00 -18.92
C GLU A 996 -37.89 20.95 -17.83
N PRO A 997 -37.55 20.60 -16.56
CA PRO A 997 -38.48 20.57 -15.42
C PRO A 997 -38.96 21.94 -14.87
#